data_AF-A0AAE0F7X4-F1
#
_entry.id   AF-A0AAE0F7X4-F1
#
_cell.length_a   1.000
_cell.length_b   1.000
_cell.length_c   1.000
_cell.angle_alpha   90.00
_cell.angle_beta   90.00
_cell.angle_gamma   90.00
#
_symmetry.space_group_name_H-M   'P 1'
#
loop_
_entity.id
_entity.type
_entity.pdbx_description
1 polymer ?
#
loop_
_entity_poly.entity_id
_entity_poly.type
_entity_poly.pdbx_seq_one_letter_code
_entity_poly.pdbx_strand_id
1 'polypeptide(L)'
;MVSDIGEDETHSPTFSVSGSESFHAEDAVKGRHYAGAAEEYAPEPSQSPTRRTAGAPTSRRSLEQPFRTSDGGIIFSSFHKSQDLTGLLTGEVNEPERSTTRQSFQNSSIQSLELLNGAELCVESLSQGERRVESNAPDLQADAGSLTDIQLENKVLKEYLGEIQKEAELQRTEFETEKENLLLEAQRQAELQRLHFETEMDALQKEVERERQELKYEKEALLKDAELRGQQCETDKESMLGEALEEQAKLEECIVRLQDENRRLHEALKSAEGAMNIERSPKKQKAANSDLSELQLELATLRSESEREISSLKHQLWEMESLNNTLERAAAVSEKARLDACAAADTHIKNTGTLEKENRNLQLKIEHLISLQDAGITTSQDGCESPVVFSSAGTKNKKVIWDVHGLQAENKALLDNMQKQADMRDELQQEVTQLRLQVKTVKTLETELAKLRAENYNLACKHRAVLSRLEALLAEDAQLRVRLEEQSSIIQRLESACQEIEDMSRRAEGLRQQVRKDSSEETSALEESAESKLKVATSGNKDSALQQMALKFEGYVKEVQQERLLDCSPVVSRVLSELDKRNISLPHPTGESPNVHALGARLEALTEERTKLVEENQSFKCELEDHVESMQILEDEVIKLRKQLERQAKHESSLEEIGSTAAVQQEWTKKKLATTMSELEVTEAELQKLRRREGEAQGELKVAEAELQRLRRREGEAQSNLQAAEAELQKLRRREGELQGELEVVEAELQRLRRREADAQGELEEREHKHKAQVEKLKGEAEHSAEEQARGMKQLHHELQISVDELQGAREEAERCRAVEASCHVEQKRLQDELAQHR
;
A
#
# COMPACT_ATOMS: atom_id res chain seq x y z
N MET A 1 -20.56 -33.50 50.24
CA MET A 1 -20.04 -32.28 50.88
C MET A 1 -20.29 -31.19 49.85
N VAL A 2 -21.21 -30.24 50.06
CA VAL A 2 -21.19 -29.19 51.12
C VAL A 2 -19.92 -28.37 50.92
N SER A 3 -19.88 -27.10 50.55
CA SER A 3 -20.83 -25.96 50.43
C SER A 3 -19.94 -24.71 50.14
N ASP A 4 -20.34 -23.49 49.77
CA ASP A 4 -21.58 -22.81 49.37
C ASP A 4 -21.21 -21.48 48.63
N ILE A 5 -22.18 -20.83 47.96
CA ILE A 5 -22.58 -19.37 47.95
C ILE A 5 -21.48 -18.30 48.20
N GLY A 6 -21.42 -17.13 47.54
CA GLY A 6 -22.34 -16.41 46.63
C GLY A 6 -21.62 -15.31 45.81
N GLU A 7 -22.28 -14.49 44.97
CA GLU A 7 -23.01 -13.24 45.31
C GLU A 7 -22.08 -12.13 45.89
N ASP A 8 -22.08 -10.86 45.42
CA ASP A 8 -22.64 -10.21 44.22
C ASP A 8 -21.98 -8.80 44.07
N GLU A 9 -22.63 -7.85 43.39
CA GLU A 9 -22.47 -6.38 43.43
C GLU A 9 -21.43 -5.70 42.51
N THR A 10 -22.00 -5.09 41.47
CA THR A 10 -21.54 -3.95 40.68
C THR A 10 -20.88 -2.81 41.46
N HIS A 11 -19.90 -2.12 40.85
CA HIS A 11 -19.94 -0.66 40.66
C HIS A 11 -18.90 -0.19 39.64
N SER A 12 -19.31 0.62 38.66
CA SER A 12 -18.43 1.28 37.68
C SER A 12 -18.36 2.79 37.93
N PRO A 13 -17.17 3.39 38.11
CA PRO A 13 -17.01 4.84 38.05
C PRO A 13 -16.84 5.29 36.59
N THR A 14 -17.65 6.26 36.16
CA THR A 14 -17.44 6.98 34.89
C THR A 14 -16.19 7.85 34.96
N PHE A 15 -15.44 7.96 33.85
CA PHE A 15 -14.34 8.91 33.73
C PHE A 15 -14.53 9.84 32.53
N SER A 16 -14.35 11.13 32.76
CA SER A 16 -14.66 12.20 31.81
C SER A 16 -13.41 12.71 31.09
N VAL A 17 -13.52 13.00 29.79
CA VAL A 17 -12.45 13.61 28.99
C VAL A 17 -12.41 15.12 29.20
N SER A 18 -11.25 15.66 29.63
CA SER A 18 -10.86 17.07 29.45
C SER A 18 -9.36 17.25 29.74
N GLY A 19 -8.73 18.29 29.18
CA GLY A 19 -7.36 18.70 29.57
C GLY A 19 -6.34 18.71 28.43
N SER A 20 -6.45 19.68 27.52
CA SER A 20 -5.35 20.05 26.60
C SER A 20 -4.50 21.14 27.23
N GLU A 21 -3.22 20.89 27.53
CA GLU A 21 -2.29 21.93 27.98
C GLU A 21 -1.07 22.07 27.05
N SER A 22 -0.88 23.29 26.56
CA SER A 22 0.31 23.74 25.83
C SER A 22 1.26 24.46 26.78
N PHE A 23 2.57 24.26 26.65
CA PHE A 23 3.57 25.09 27.33
C PHE A 23 4.56 25.75 26.36
N HIS A 24 4.92 26.99 26.69
CA HIS A 24 5.81 27.84 25.90
C HIS A 24 7.30 27.59 26.18
N ALA A 25 8.15 28.19 25.34
CA ALA A 25 9.60 28.09 25.43
C ALA A 25 10.23 29.27 26.21
N GLU A 26 11.22 28.94 27.02
CA GLU A 26 12.37 29.72 27.50
C GLU A 26 13.48 28.66 27.77
N ASP A 27 14.79 28.91 27.74
CA ASP A 27 15.55 30.14 27.92
C ASP A 27 16.84 30.13 27.02
N ALA A 28 17.67 31.17 27.05
CA ALA A 28 18.65 31.48 26.01
C ALA A 28 20.11 31.78 26.48
N VAL A 29 20.96 32.07 25.49
CA VAL A 29 22.27 32.77 25.59
C VAL A 29 23.46 32.02 26.25
N LYS A 30 24.44 31.65 25.40
CA LYS A 30 25.86 32.06 25.56
C LYS A 30 26.70 31.77 24.30
N GLY A 31 26.92 32.80 23.48
CA GLY A 31 27.93 32.76 22.42
C GLY A 31 29.32 33.17 22.93
N ARG A 32 30.37 32.82 22.18
CA ARG A 32 31.68 33.48 22.23
C ARG A 32 32.25 33.63 20.82
N HIS A 33 32.66 34.84 20.47
CA HIS A 33 33.49 35.08 19.30
C HIS A 33 34.95 34.73 19.60
N TYR A 34 35.69 34.34 18.57
CA TYR A 34 37.09 34.73 18.37
C TYR A 34 37.30 35.02 16.87
N ALA A 35 38.21 35.93 16.56
CA ALA A 35 38.48 36.40 15.19
C ALA A 35 39.94 36.86 15.04
N GLY A 36 40.42 36.90 13.78
CA GLY A 36 41.82 37.15 13.42
C GLY A 36 42.66 35.86 13.38
N ALA A 37 43.70 35.73 12.55
CA ALA A 37 44.19 36.54 11.43
C ALA A 37 44.89 35.56 10.45
N ALA A 38 44.65 35.57 9.14
CA ALA A 38 45.15 36.53 8.14
C ALA A 38 46.70 36.60 8.08
N GLU A 39 47.31 35.85 7.15
CA GLU A 39 48.63 36.14 6.58
C GLU A 39 48.73 35.57 5.15
N GLU A 40 49.58 36.17 4.31
CA GLU A 40 49.76 35.82 2.89
C GLU A 40 50.80 34.70 2.70
N TYR A 41 50.77 33.97 1.57
CA TYR A 41 51.86 33.93 0.58
C TYR A 41 51.53 32.99 -0.59
N ALA A 42 51.83 33.42 -1.82
CA ALA A 42 51.96 32.56 -3.00
C ALA A 42 53.44 32.52 -3.41
N PRO A 43 53.91 31.45 -4.10
CA PRO A 43 53.99 31.60 -5.56
C PRO A 43 53.81 30.31 -6.39
N GLU A 44 53.43 30.51 -7.65
CA GLU A 44 53.59 29.57 -8.78
C GLU A 44 54.96 29.78 -9.49
N PRO A 45 55.35 28.98 -10.51
CA PRO A 45 55.11 27.54 -10.76
C PRO A 45 56.42 26.80 -11.17
N SER A 46 56.36 25.54 -11.63
CA SER A 46 56.84 25.11 -12.98
C SER A 46 57.26 23.62 -13.13
N GLN A 47 57.31 23.21 -14.41
CA GLN A 47 57.99 22.04 -15.01
C GLN A 47 57.35 20.64 -14.90
N SER A 48 57.07 20.09 -16.09
CA SER A 48 56.81 18.68 -16.37
C SER A 48 58.06 17.99 -16.93
N PRO A 49 58.05 16.65 -17.06
CA PRO A 49 58.70 16.05 -18.23
C PRO A 49 57.82 15.01 -18.96
N THR A 50 58.00 14.91 -20.29
CA THR A 50 57.27 13.97 -21.16
C THR A 50 58.14 12.82 -21.66
N ARG A 51 57.58 11.60 -21.71
CA ARG A 51 57.93 10.45 -22.59
C ARG A 51 56.76 9.44 -22.48
N ARG A 52 56.15 8.90 -23.55
CA ARG A 52 56.65 7.97 -24.60
C ARG A 52 57.15 6.64 -24.00
N THR A 53 56.75 5.43 -24.46
CA THR A 53 55.94 5.05 -25.66
C THR A 53 55.49 3.58 -25.58
N ALA A 54 54.44 3.23 -26.35
CA ALA A 54 54.00 1.87 -26.74
C ALA A 54 53.45 0.94 -25.62
N GLY A 55 52.56 -0.01 -25.91
CA GLY A 55 51.93 -0.34 -27.20
C GLY A 55 50.64 -1.19 -27.05
N ALA A 56 49.87 -1.33 -28.13
CA ALA A 56 48.64 -2.12 -28.16
C ALA A 56 48.91 -3.63 -28.35
N PRO A 57 47.89 -4.49 -28.17
CA PRO A 57 47.23 -4.97 -29.40
C PRO A 57 45.69 -4.88 -29.39
N THR A 58 45.12 -4.96 -30.59
CA THR A 58 43.71 -4.77 -30.92
C THR A 58 42.83 -6.02 -30.73
N SER A 59 41.55 -5.84 -30.40
CA SER A 59 40.48 -6.58 -31.10
C SER A 59 39.07 -5.95 -30.99
N ARG A 60 38.41 -5.83 -32.17
CA ARG A 60 36.94 -5.85 -32.46
C ARG A 60 35.99 -5.13 -31.46
N ARG A 61 35.45 -3.95 -31.83
CA ARG A 61 34.19 -3.76 -32.62
C ARG A 61 32.92 -4.32 -31.98
N SER A 62 31.99 -3.44 -31.60
CA SER A 62 30.59 -3.46 -32.06
C SER A 62 29.85 -2.13 -31.79
N LEU A 63 29.23 -1.59 -32.86
CA LEU A 63 28.07 -0.70 -32.96
C LEU A 63 27.79 0.37 -31.88
N GLU A 64 27.89 1.63 -32.30
CA GLU A 64 27.27 2.79 -31.64
C GLU A 64 25.80 2.97 -32.09
N GLN A 65 24.96 3.54 -31.22
CA GLN A 65 23.74 4.27 -31.63
C GLN A 65 23.63 5.59 -30.84
N PRO A 66 23.11 6.67 -31.44
CA PRO A 66 23.22 8.01 -30.86
C PRO A 66 22.06 8.36 -29.90
N PHE A 67 22.41 8.94 -28.75
CA PHE A 67 21.45 9.74 -27.97
C PHE A 67 21.09 11.01 -28.74
N ARG A 68 19.79 11.32 -28.81
CA ARG A 68 19.30 12.66 -29.16
C ARG A 68 18.92 13.39 -27.88
N THR A 69 19.61 14.48 -27.57
CA THR A 69 19.09 15.51 -26.68
C THR A 69 18.10 16.39 -27.45
N SER A 70 17.07 16.86 -26.77
CA SER A 70 16.10 17.82 -27.32
C SER A 70 15.78 18.90 -26.29
N ASP A 71 16.63 19.92 -26.23
CA ASP A 71 16.32 21.15 -25.50
C ASP A 71 15.10 21.84 -26.11
N GLY A 72 14.19 22.32 -25.27
CA GLY A 72 12.87 22.82 -25.67
C GLY A 72 12.33 23.92 -24.78
N GLY A 73 13.20 24.82 -24.32
CA GLY A 73 12.80 25.94 -23.45
C GLY A 73 11.95 26.98 -24.18
N ILE A 74 10.76 27.27 -23.66
CA ILE A 74 9.96 28.44 -24.04
C ILE A 74 9.82 29.35 -22.83
N ILE A 75 10.21 30.61 -23.00
CA ILE A 75 10.13 31.65 -21.98
C ILE A 75 8.78 32.34 -22.09
N PHE A 76 8.06 32.51 -20.98
CA PHE A 76 7.18 33.66 -20.80
C PHE A 76 7.27 34.20 -19.37
N SER A 77 7.19 35.53 -19.25
CA SER A 77 7.54 36.28 -18.06
C SER A 77 6.39 37.13 -17.54
N SER A 78 6.13 37.12 -16.24
CA SER A 78 5.40 38.19 -15.56
C SER A 78 5.81 38.32 -14.10
N PHE A 79 6.40 39.45 -13.73
CA PHE A 79 6.58 39.88 -12.35
C PHE A 79 5.21 40.14 -11.69
N HIS A 80 5.01 39.79 -10.42
CA HIS A 80 4.71 40.83 -9.42
C HIS A 80 5.04 40.43 -7.98
N LYS A 81 5.23 41.49 -7.18
CA LYS A 81 5.77 41.55 -5.82
C LYS A 81 5.07 40.63 -4.82
N SER A 82 5.87 40.00 -3.95
CA SER A 82 5.44 39.63 -2.60
C SER A 82 5.14 40.89 -1.77
N GLN A 83 4.04 40.88 -1.01
CA GLN A 83 3.82 41.75 0.15
C GLN A 83 3.32 40.89 1.31
N ASP A 84 3.69 41.29 2.53
CA ASP A 84 3.35 40.59 3.76
C ASP A 84 1.85 40.72 4.08
N LEU A 85 1.20 39.60 4.42
CA LEU A 85 -0.01 39.60 5.24
C LEU A 85 0.01 38.42 6.22
N THR A 86 0.53 38.68 7.40
CA THR A 86 0.25 37.87 8.59
C THR A 86 -1.19 38.08 9.04
N GLY A 87 -1.96 37.00 9.17
CA GLY A 87 -3.17 36.97 10.01
C GLY A 87 -4.46 36.60 9.28
N LEU A 88 -4.92 35.37 9.51
CA LEU A 88 -6.31 34.98 9.80
C LEU A 88 -6.36 33.46 10.01
N LEU A 89 -6.22 33.02 11.28
CA LEU A 89 -6.47 31.63 11.69
C LEU A 89 -7.79 31.55 12.46
N THR A 90 -8.89 31.50 11.70
CA THR A 90 -10.22 31.12 12.18
C THR A 90 -10.84 30.20 11.13
N GLY A 91 -10.45 28.92 11.14
CA GLY A 91 -11.05 27.92 10.28
C GLY A 91 -12.44 27.56 10.78
N GLU A 92 -13.48 28.01 10.09
CA GLU A 92 -14.86 27.59 10.36
C GLU A 92 -15.03 26.11 9.96
N VAL A 93 -15.70 25.34 10.82
CA VAL A 93 -16.01 23.94 10.55
C VAL A 93 -17.20 23.86 9.62
N ASN A 94 -16.97 23.55 8.35
CA ASN A 94 -18.05 23.27 7.39
C ASN A 94 -18.76 21.96 7.76
N GLU A 95 -19.97 22.07 8.31
CA GLU A 95 -20.88 20.93 8.42
C GLU A 95 -21.36 20.49 7.02
N PRO A 96 -21.33 19.18 6.68
CA PRO A 96 -21.87 18.69 5.42
C PRO A 96 -23.40 18.66 5.42
N GLU A 97 -24.00 19.05 4.29
CA GLU A 97 -25.44 19.34 4.16
C GLU A 97 -26.35 18.14 4.51
N ARG A 98 -27.17 18.30 5.56
CA ARG A 98 -28.25 17.36 5.95
C ARG A 98 -29.64 17.99 5.82
N SER A 99 -29.94 18.57 4.65
CA SER A 99 -31.10 19.43 4.43
C SER A 99 -32.34 18.74 3.84
N THR A 100 -32.18 17.88 2.82
CA THR A 100 -33.28 17.48 1.92
C THR A 100 -34.32 16.53 2.52
N THR A 101 -33.93 15.42 3.14
CA THR A 101 -34.87 14.45 3.73
C THR A 101 -35.54 14.92 5.03
N ARG A 102 -34.96 15.90 5.72
CA ARG A 102 -35.58 16.49 6.92
C ARG A 102 -36.67 17.51 6.55
N GLN A 103 -36.48 18.24 5.45
CA GLN A 103 -37.46 19.21 4.95
C GLN A 103 -38.78 18.57 4.49
N SER A 104 -38.77 17.40 3.84
CA SER A 104 -40.02 16.79 3.34
C SER A 104 -40.99 16.42 4.47
N PHE A 105 -40.50 15.79 5.54
CA PHE A 105 -41.29 15.47 6.73
C PHE A 105 -41.69 16.71 7.54
N GLN A 106 -40.83 17.73 7.63
CA GLN A 106 -41.21 18.98 8.29
C GLN A 106 -42.30 19.72 7.50
N ASN A 107 -42.21 19.77 6.18
CA ASN A 107 -43.17 20.48 5.33
C ASN A 107 -44.58 19.85 5.38
N SER A 108 -44.69 18.51 5.38
CA SER A 108 -46.02 17.86 5.52
C SER A 108 -46.61 18.08 6.91
N SER A 109 -45.80 17.97 7.98
CA SER A 109 -46.25 18.22 9.35
C SER A 109 -46.65 19.68 9.59
N ILE A 110 -45.96 20.64 8.96
CA ILE A 110 -46.32 22.06 9.00
C ILE A 110 -47.65 22.30 8.28
N GLN A 111 -47.84 21.75 7.08
CA GLN A 111 -49.11 21.89 6.34
C GLN A 111 -50.30 21.32 7.12
N SER A 112 -50.13 20.18 7.81
CA SER A 112 -51.17 19.62 8.69
C SER A 112 -51.51 20.53 9.88
N LEU A 113 -50.50 21.18 10.49
CA LEU A 113 -50.70 22.14 11.57
C LEU A 113 -51.31 23.47 11.09
N GLU A 114 -50.95 23.94 9.90
CA GLU A 114 -51.55 25.13 9.28
C GLU A 114 -53.05 24.91 8.96
N LEU A 115 -53.44 23.73 8.50
CA LEU A 115 -54.84 23.36 8.29
C LEU A 115 -55.63 23.29 9.60
N LEU A 116 -55.04 22.74 10.67
CA LEU A 116 -55.66 22.71 12.01
C LEU A 116 -55.84 24.12 12.60
N ASN A 117 -54.81 24.97 12.55
CA ASN A 117 -54.90 26.37 12.98
C ASN A 117 -55.93 27.15 12.15
N GLY A 118 -56.04 26.88 10.84
CA GLY A 118 -57.06 27.45 9.98
C GLY A 118 -58.49 27.05 10.38
N ALA A 119 -58.69 25.80 10.81
CA ALA A 119 -59.99 25.33 11.32
C ALA A 119 -60.37 26.01 12.64
N GLU A 120 -59.44 26.16 13.59
CA GLU A 120 -59.69 26.85 14.87
C GLU A 120 -60.07 28.33 14.65
N LEU A 121 -59.37 29.04 13.75
CA LEU A 121 -59.69 30.43 13.38
C LEU A 121 -61.07 30.57 12.72
N CYS A 122 -61.53 29.56 11.95
CA CYS A 122 -62.88 29.53 11.40
C CYS A 122 -63.95 29.34 12.51
N VAL A 123 -63.69 28.48 13.51
CA VAL A 123 -64.59 28.29 14.66
C VAL A 123 -64.67 29.56 15.52
N GLU A 124 -63.55 30.23 15.80
CA GLU A 124 -63.57 31.53 16.48
C GLU A 124 -64.39 32.56 15.69
N SER A 125 -64.17 32.65 14.37
CA SER A 125 -64.88 33.58 13.48
C SER A 125 -66.40 33.36 13.49
N LEU A 126 -66.85 32.10 13.48
CA LEU A 126 -68.27 31.75 13.62
C LEU A 126 -68.82 32.15 15.00
N SER A 127 -68.08 31.94 16.09
CA SER A 127 -68.48 32.37 17.44
C SER A 127 -68.56 33.90 17.62
N GLN A 128 -67.82 34.66 16.80
CA GLN A 128 -67.92 36.13 16.72
C GLN A 128 -69.09 36.55 15.82
N GLY A 129 -69.46 35.72 14.83
CA GLY A 129 -70.68 35.84 14.04
C GLY A 129 -71.95 35.73 14.89
N GLU A 130 -72.12 34.64 15.65
CA GLU A 130 -73.27 34.42 16.54
C GLU A 130 -73.50 35.65 17.45
N ARG A 131 -72.45 36.12 18.14
CA ARG A 131 -72.49 37.29 19.05
C ARG A 131 -72.79 38.64 18.37
N ARG A 132 -72.60 38.76 17.05
CA ARG A 132 -72.99 39.96 16.27
C ARG A 132 -74.45 39.92 15.81
N VAL A 133 -75.05 38.73 15.67
CA VAL A 133 -76.47 38.57 15.34
C VAL A 133 -77.34 38.85 16.57
N GLU A 134 -76.98 38.29 17.74
CA GLU A 134 -77.71 38.49 19.00
C GLU A 134 -77.78 39.95 19.47
N SER A 135 -76.86 40.82 19.00
CA SER A 135 -76.73 42.21 19.45
C SER A 135 -77.43 43.25 18.56
N ASN A 136 -78.08 42.87 17.44
CA ASN A 136 -78.56 43.82 16.43
C ASN A 136 -80.02 43.66 15.95
N ALA A 137 -80.86 42.80 16.56
CA ALA A 137 -82.21 42.53 16.05
C ALA A 137 -83.32 42.47 17.13
N PRO A 138 -84.08 43.57 17.36
CA PRO A 138 -85.30 43.54 18.18
C PRO A 138 -86.59 43.19 17.40
N ASP A 139 -86.68 43.60 16.12
CA ASP A 139 -87.97 43.83 15.44
C ASP A 139 -88.33 42.83 14.32
N LEU A 140 -88.05 41.53 14.49
CA LEU A 140 -88.42 40.48 13.52
C LEU A 140 -89.17 39.29 14.16
N GLN A 141 -90.30 39.56 14.82
CA GLN A 141 -91.27 38.53 15.22
C GLN A 141 -92.19 38.12 14.06
N ALA A 142 -91.67 37.39 13.06
CA ALA A 142 -92.48 37.00 11.89
C ALA A 142 -92.16 35.63 11.22
N ASP A 143 -91.35 34.75 11.81
CA ASP A 143 -91.46 33.32 11.51
C ASP A 143 -90.81 32.45 12.61
N ALA A 144 -91.62 31.63 13.29
CA ALA A 144 -91.18 30.83 14.45
C ALA A 144 -90.76 29.40 14.08
N GLY A 145 -91.02 28.95 12.85
CA GLY A 145 -90.75 27.58 12.40
C GLY A 145 -89.30 27.33 11.97
N SER A 146 -88.67 28.27 11.26
CA SER A 146 -87.29 28.08 10.77
C SER A 146 -86.23 28.16 11.87
N LEU A 147 -86.51 28.88 12.96
CA LEU A 147 -85.54 29.10 14.04
C LEU A 147 -85.26 27.81 14.83
N THR A 148 -86.25 26.93 14.98
CA THR A 148 -86.06 25.64 15.67
C THR A 148 -85.22 24.67 14.85
N ASP A 149 -85.37 24.68 13.53
CA ASP A 149 -84.61 23.79 12.64
C ASP A 149 -83.13 24.21 12.60
N ILE A 150 -82.86 25.52 12.48
CA ILE A 150 -81.50 26.09 12.57
C ILE A 150 -80.86 25.83 13.94
N GLN A 151 -81.64 25.82 15.03
CA GLN A 151 -81.14 25.43 16.35
C GLN A 151 -80.83 23.92 16.45
N LEU A 152 -81.58 23.08 15.74
CA LEU A 152 -81.31 21.65 15.66
C LEU A 152 -80.04 21.36 14.84
N GLU A 153 -79.90 21.99 13.67
CA GLU A 153 -78.71 21.90 12.82
C GLU A 153 -77.44 22.37 13.57
N ASN A 154 -77.50 23.52 14.24
CA ASN A 154 -76.37 24.00 15.05
C ASN A 154 -76.03 23.08 16.23
N LYS A 155 -77.00 22.32 16.78
CA LYS A 155 -76.73 21.31 17.80
C LYS A 155 -76.02 20.10 17.20
N VAL A 156 -76.51 19.57 16.07
CA VAL A 156 -75.90 18.44 15.36
C VAL A 156 -74.48 18.79 14.89
N LEU A 157 -74.26 20.00 14.38
CA LEU A 157 -72.93 20.49 13.99
C LEU A 157 -71.97 20.62 15.19
N LYS A 158 -72.46 21.08 16.35
CA LYS A 158 -71.65 21.16 17.58
C LYS A 158 -71.34 19.78 18.18
N GLU A 159 -72.23 18.79 18.01
CA GLU A 159 -71.96 17.39 18.37
C GLU A 159 -70.94 16.75 17.41
N TYR A 160 -71.10 16.94 16.09
CA TYR A 160 -70.19 16.42 15.07
C TYR A 160 -68.78 17.02 15.13
N LEU A 161 -68.65 18.33 15.36
CA LEU A 161 -67.35 18.99 15.63
C LEU A 161 -66.68 18.43 16.89
N GLY A 162 -67.47 18.09 17.93
CA GLY A 162 -66.97 17.46 19.16
C GLY A 162 -66.58 15.99 19.00
N GLU A 163 -66.98 15.32 17.92
CA GLU A 163 -66.46 13.99 17.54
C GLU A 163 -65.17 14.14 16.73
N ILE A 164 -65.13 15.05 15.74
CA ILE A 164 -63.92 15.38 14.96
C ILE A 164 -62.76 15.83 15.88
N GLN A 165 -63.04 16.64 16.91
CA GLN A 165 -62.00 17.05 17.87
C GLN A 165 -61.44 15.86 18.66
N LYS A 166 -62.26 14.89 19.08
CA LYS A 166 -61.79 13.69 19.79
C LYS A 166 -60.99 12.76 18.88
N GLU A 167 -61.39 12.64 17.61
CA GLU A 167 -60.66 11.84 16.63
C GLU A 167 -59.29 12.48 16.32
N ALA A 168 -59.23 13.82 16.21
CA ALA A 168 -57.97 14.54 16.08
C ALA A 168 -57.08 14.48 17.35
N GLU A 169 -57.67 14.48 18.54
CA GLU A 169 -56.95 14.25 19.81
C GLU A 169 -56.39 12.81 19.89
N LEU A 170 -57.16 11.80 19.46
CA LEU A 170 -56.73 10.41 19.39
C LEU A 170 -55.58 10.23 18.39
N GLN A 171 -55.71 10.78 17.17
CA GLN A 171 -54.64 10.72 16.17
C GLN A 171 -53.36 11.43 16.64
N ARG A 172 -53.48 12.51 17.43
CA ARG A 172 -52.32 13.19 18.05
C ARG A 172 -51.65 12.31 19.12
N THR A 173 -52.40 11.59 19.95
CA THR A 173 -51.79 10.70 20.96
C THR A 173 -51.17 9.45 20.31
N GLU A 174 -51.84 8.86 19.31
CA GLU A 174 -51.29 7.75 18.53
C GLU A 174 -49.96 8.15 17.86
N PHE A 175 -49.92 9.29 17.16
CA PHE A 175 -48.71 9.82 16.51
C PHE A 175 -47.57 10.09 17.50
N GLU A 176 -47.84 10.70 18.66
CA GLU A 176 -46.80 10.91 19.68
C GLU A 176 -46.29 9.59 20.26
N THR A 177 -47.13 8.58 20.46
CA THR A 177 -46.66 7.24 20.89
C THR A 177 -45.86 6.52 19.80
N GLU A 178 -46.21 6.65 18.51
CA GLU A 178 -45.42 6.09 17.41
C GLU A 178 -44.04 6.76 17.34
N LYS A 179 -44.00 8.09 17.47
CA LYS A 179 -42.79 8.90 17.54
C LYS A 179 -41.90 8.55 18.74
N GLU A 180 -42.47 8.30 19.92
CA GLU A 180 -41.71 7.81 21.09
C GLU A 180 -41.14 6.41 20.86
N ASN A 181 -41.92 5.49 20.28
CA ASN A 181 -41.46 4.14 19.93
C ASN A 181 -40.31 4.16 18.90
N LEU A 182 -40.43 4.98 17.85
CA LEU A 182 -39.37 5.16 16.84
C LEU A 182 -38.09 5.78 17.43
N LEU A 183 -38.22 6.71 18.39
CA LEU A 183 -37.08 7.26 19.11
C LEU A 183 -36.38 6.19 19.98
N LEU A 184 -37.16 5.36 20.68
CA LEU A 184 -36.65 4.26 21.50
C LEU A 184 -35.97 3.17 20.65
N GLU A 185 -36.51 2.87 19.47
CA GLU A 185 -35.91 1.92 18.53
C GLU A 185 -34.60 2.47 17.93
N ALA A 186 -34.56 3.76 17.55
CA ALA A 186 -33.33 4.41 17.11
C ALA A 186 -32.24 4.42 18.21
N GLN A 187 -32.62 4.63 19.48
CA GLN A 187 -31.70 4.51 20.61
C GLN A 187 -31.15 3.08 20.75
N ARG A 188 -32.01 2.05 20.69
CA ARG A 188 -31.59 0.64 20.73
C ARG A 188 -30.65 0.27 19.57
N GLN A 189 -30.90 0.78 18.37
CA GLN A 189 -30.01 0.56 17.22
C GLN A 189 -28.64 1.21 17.43
N ALA A 190 -28.58 2.40 18.03
CA ALA A 190 -27.32 3.06 18.39
C ALA A 190 -26.56 2.31 19.50
N GLU A 191 -27.25 1.79 20.51
CA GLU A 191 -26.65 0.95 21.56
C GLU A 191 -26.11 -0.37 21.00
N LEU A 192 -26.85 -1.03 20.11
CA LEU A 192 -26.38 -2.25 19.43
C LEU A 192 -25.17 -1.98 18.53
N GLN A 193 -25.14 -0.86 17.79
CA GLN A 193 -23.96 -0.46 17.01
C GLN A 193 -22.75 -0.18 17.90
N ARG A 194 -22.95 0.46 19.06
CA ARG A 194 -21.89 0.70 20.05
C ARG A 194 -21.35 -0.61 20.62
N LEU A 195 -22.21 -1.52 21.07
CA LEU A 195 -21.79 -2.83 21.59
C LEU A 195 -21.08 -3.69 20.54
N HIS A 196 -21.50 -3.60 19.27
CA HIS A 196 -20.81 -4.25 18.16
C HIS A 196 -19.39 -3.69 17.97
N PHE A 197 -19.23 -2.36 17.99
CA PHE A 197 -17.91 -1.73 17.88
C PHE A 197 -17.01 -2.03 19.09
N GLU A 198 -17.56 -2.01 20.31
CA GLU A 198 -16.84 -2.37 21.53
C GLU A 198 -16.36 -3.84 21.46
N THR A 199 -17.18 -4.79 21.00
CA THR A 199 -16.77 -6.19 20.82
C THR A 199 -15.77 -6.43 19.68
N GLU A 200 -15.81 -5.63 18.60
CA GLU A 200 -14.79 -5.66 17.54
C GLU A 200 -13.43 -5.12 18.04
N MET A 201 -13.42 -4.01 18.79
CA MET A 201 -12.21 -3.50 19.42
C MET A 201 -11.60 -4.50 20.42
N ASP A 202 -12.46 -5.15 21.22
CA ASP A 202 -12.06 -6.17 22.18
C ASP A 202 -11.50 -7.44 21.49
N ALA A 203 -11.91 -7.73 20.26
CA ALA A 203 -11.35 -8.80 19.44
C ALA A 203 -10.00 -8.40 18.82
N LEU A 204 -9.92 -7.20 18.22
CA LEU A 204 -8.69 -6.66 17.63
C LEU A 204 -7.55 -6.52 18.65
N GLN A 205 -7.86 -6.11 19.89
CA GLN A 205 -6.84 -6.05 20.95
C GLN A 205 -6.30 -7.44 21.29
N LYS A 206 -7.14 -8.47 21.32
CA LYS A 206 -6.74 -9.88 21.54
C LYS A 206 -5.99 -10.48 20.33
N GLU A 207 -6.17 -9.91 19.15
CA GLU A 207 -5.38 -10.23 17.95
C GLU A 207 -3.95 -9.67 18.11
N VAL A 208 -3.82 -8.37 18.42
CA VAL A 208 -2.54 -7.68 18.63
C VAL A 208 -1.75 -8.26 19.81
N GLU A 209 -2.42 -8.67 20.89
CA GLU A 209 -1.78 -9.35 22.02
C GLU A 209 -1.25 -10.75 21.66
N ARG A 210 -1.86 -11.43 20.68
CA ARG A 210 -1.38 -12.72 20.16
C ARG A 210 -0.18 -12.54 19.24
N GLU A 211 -0.25 -11.62 18.28
CA GLU A 211 0.87 -11.28 17.39
C GLU A 211 2.12 -10.86 18.20
N ARG A 212 1.94 -10.08 19.27
CA ARG A 212 3.03 -9.71 20.19
C ARG A 212 3.66 -10.91 20.92
N GLN A 213 2.88 -11.96 21.21
CA GLN A 213 3.42 -13.20 21.78
C GLN A 213 4.14 -14.04 20.72
N GLU A 214 3.58 -14.17 19.52
CA GLU A 214 4.18 -14.90 18.40
C GLU A 214 5.52 -14.28 17.97
N LEU A 215 5.58 -12.96 17.80
CA LEU A 215 6.83 -12.21 17.54
C LEU A 215 7.87 -12.36 18.66
N LYS A 216 7.43 -12.51 19.92
CA LYS A 216 8.33 -12.78 21.03
C LYS A 216 8.95 -14.18 20.93
N TYR A 217 8.14 -15.20 20.65
CA TYR A 217 8.64 -16.57 20.44
C TYR A 217 9.53 -16.68 19.20
N GLU A 218 9.21 -16.01 18.10
CA GLU A 218 10.07 -15.96 16.91
C GLU A 218 11.41 -15.29 17.22
N LYS A 219 11.42 -14.17 17.96
CA LYS A 219 12.66 -13.51 18.39
C LYS A 219 13.52 -14.41 19.29
N GLU A 220 12.92 -15.13 20.22
CA GLU A 220 13.61 -16.09 21.09
C GLU A 220 14.17 -17.28 20.29
N ALA A 221 13.44 -17.77 19.29
CA ALA A 221 13.91 -18.81 18.37
C ALA A 221 15.08 -18.33 17.49
N LEU A 222 15.00 -17.13 16.92
CA LEU A 222 16.05 -16.55 16.07
C LEU A 222 17.35 -16.26 16.86
N LEU A 223 17.23 -15.84 18.13
CA LEU A 223 18.39 -15.71 19.04
C LEU A 223 19.09 -17.06 19.23
N LYS A 224 18.34 -18.11 19.54
CA LYS A 224 18.86 -19.46 19.75
C LYS A 224 19.47 -20.06 18.47
N ASP A 225 18.88 -19.79 17.31
CA ASP A 225 19.38 -20.22 16.00
C ASP A 225 20.64 -19.42 15.57
N ALA A 226 20.86 -18.23 16.13
CA ALA A 226 22.12 -17.49 15.99
C ALA A 226 23.22 -18.01 16.95
N GLU A 227 22.88 -18.34 18.21
CA GLU A 227 23.79 -18.97 19.16
C GLU A 227 24.34 -20.31 18.63
N LEU A 228 23.46 -21.18 18.10
CA LEU A 228 23.85 -22.45 17.48
C LEU A 228 24.76 -22.24 16.26
N ARG A 229 24.49 -21.23 15.42
CA ARG A 229 25.37 -20.88 14.29
C ARG A 229 26.73 -20.35 14.74
N GLY A 230 26.80 -19.63 15.86
CA GLY A 230 28.06 -19.22 16.47
C GLY A 230 28.91 -20.43 16.87
N GLN A 231 28.32 -21.37 17.60
CA GLN A 231 28.97 -22.61 18.04
C GLN A 231 29.45 -23.45 16.84
N GLN A 232 28.65 -23.55 15.77
CA GLN A 232 29.03 -24.26 14.54
C GLN A 232 30.31 -23.65 13.94
N CYS A 233 30.34 -22.32 13.75
CA CYS A 233 31.49 -21.61 13.20
C CYS A 233 32.77 -21.74 14.06
N GLU A 234 32.63 -21.85 15.38
CA GLU A 234 33.76 -22.13 16.28
C GLU A 234 34.29 -23.56 16.05
N THR A 235 33.41 -24.57 15.97
CA THR A 235 33.84 -25.95 15.69
C THR A 235 34.43 -26.17 14.30
N ASP A 236 33.90 -25.50 13.27
CA ASP A 236 34.44 -25.56 11.91
C ASP A 236 35.85 -24.92 11.85
N LYS A 237 36.05 -23.80 12.56
CA LYS A 237 37.36 -23.14 12.72
C LYS A 237 38.37 -24.02 13.46
N GLU A 238 37.96 -24.72 14.52
CA GLU A 238 38.82 -25.67 15.23
C GLU A 238 39.22 -26.85 14.32
N SER A 239 38.29 -27.37 13.51
CA SER A 239 38.57 -28.44 12.54
C SER A 239 39.59 -27.98 11.49
N MET A 240 39.39 -26.78 10.91
CA MET A 240 40.33 -26.20 9.93
C MET A 240 41.73 -25.97 10.52
N LEU A 241 41.83 -25.50 11.76
CA LEU A 241 43.12 -25.35 12.45
C LEU A 241 43.80 -26.70 12.71
N GLY A 242 43.03 -27.74 13.07
CA GLY A 242 43.52 -29.09 13.23
C GLY A 242 44.14 -29.66 11.94
N GLU A 243 43.43 -29.55 10.82
CA GLU A 243 43.91 -30.01 9.50
C GLU A 243 45.16 -29.24 9.05
N ALA A 244 45.19 -27.91 9.22
CA ALA A 244 46.34 -27.08 8.86
C ALA A 244 47.60 -27.43 9.67
N LEU A 245 47.46 -27.69 10.98
CA LEU A 245 48.56 -28.12 11.85
C LEU A 245 49.04 -29.54 11.51
N GLU A 246 48.15 -30.45 11.08
CA GLU A 246 48.55 -31.79 10.64
C GLU A 246 49.36 -31.74 9.33
N GLU A 247 48.99 -30.88 8.37
CA GLU A 247 49.79 -30.66 7.15
C GLU A 247 51.11 -29.94 7.43
N GLN A 248 51.16 -28.97 8.35
CA GLN A 248 52.43 -28.37 8.78
C GLN A 248 53.38 -29.44 9.35
N ALA A 249 52.88 -30.32 10.24
CA ALA A 249 53.69 -31.39 10.82
C ALA A 249 54.26 -32.36 9.76
N LYS A 250 53.47 -32.70 8.72
CA LYS A 250 53.93 -33.54 7.59
C LYS A 250 55.04 -32.85 6.78
N LEU A 251 54.93 -31.55 6.54
CA LEU A 251 55.94 -30.75 5.83
C LEU A 251 57.25 -30.66 6.63
N GLU A 252 57.17 -30.40 7.95
CA GLU A 252 58.34 -30.39 8.83
C GLU A 252 59.04 -31.75 8.89
N GLU A 253 58.29 -32.85 9.02
CA GLU A 253 58.86 -34.21 9.01
C GLU A 253 59.55 -34.53 7.66
N CYS A 254 58.95 -34.11 6.54
CA CYS A 254 59.54 -34.24 5.21
C CYS A 254 60.88 -33.50 5.09
N ILE A 255 60.94 -32.25 5.56
CA ILE A 255 62.16 -31.42 5.58
C ILE A 255 63.25 -32.09 6.44
N VAL A 256 62.90 -32.69 7.59
CA VAL A 256 63.86 -33.42 8.44
C VAL A 256 64.40 -34.67 7.73
N ARG A 257 63.53 -35.48 7.07
CA ARG A 257 63.97 -36.65 6.30
C ARG A 257 64.99 -36.28 5.20
N LEU A 258 64.70 -35.23 4.42
CA LEU A 258 65.59 -34.75 3.34
C LEU A 258 66.93 -34.20 3.86
N GLN A 259 66.96 -33.61 5.06
CA GLN A 259 68.21 -33.17 5.70
C GLN A 259 69.06 -34.35 6.20
N ASP A 260 68.44 -35.36 6.79
CA ASP A 260 69.13 -36.58 7.25
C ASP A 260 69.67 -37.41 6.08
N GLU A 261 68.94 -37.47 4.96
CA GLU A 261 69.42 -38.10 3.72
C GLU A 261 70.63 -37.35 3.12
N ASN A 262 70.58 -36.02 3.05
CA ASN A 262 71.72 -35.19 2.68
C ASN A 262 72.95 -35.37 3.60
N ARG A 263 72.73 -35.65 4.89
CA ARG A 263 73.81 -35.96 5.84
C ARG A 263 74.43 -37.34 5.55
N ARG A 264 73.61 -38.36 5.32
CA ARG A 264 74.07 -39.71 4.93
C ARG A 264 74.86 -39.69 3.63
N LEU A 265 74.41 -38.94 2.63
CA LEU A 265 75.14 -38.76 1.36
C LEU A 265 76.49 -38.05 1.56
N HIS A 266 76.57 -37.06 2.47
CA HIS A 266 77.84 -36.44 2.86
C HIS A 266 78.81 -37.42 3.55
N GLU A 267 78.30 -38.25 4.45
CA GLU A 267 79.10 -39.22 5.21
C GLU A 267 79.60 -40.37 4.31
N ALA A 268 78.76 -40.85 3.39
CA ALA A 268 79.15 -41.82 2.37
C ALA A 268 80.26 -41.30 1.45
N LEU A 269 80.14 -40.04 0.98
CA LEU A 269 81.16 -39.39 0.13
C LEU A 269 82.51 -39.30 0.87
N LYS A 270 82.52 -38.79 2.12
CA LYS A 270 83.73 -38.74 2.96
C LYS A 270 84.35 -40.12 3.21
N SER A 271 83.52 -41.15 3.35
CA SER A 271 83.98 -42.54 3.52
C SER A 271 84.69 -43.07 2.26
N ALA A 272 84.14 -42.79 1.07
CA ALA A 272 84.77 -43.12 -0.20
C ALA A 272 86.10 -42.37 -0.42
N GLU A 273 86.15 -41.08 -0.09
CA GLU A 273 87.38 -40.26 -0.09
C GLU A 273 88.45 -40.83 0.85
N GLY A 274 88.06 -41.30 2.03
CA GLY A 274 88.94 -42.03 2.95
C GLY A 274 89.48 -43.34 2.37
N ALA A 275 88.63 -44.12 1.71
CA ALA A 275 88.99 -45.43 1.15
C ALA A 275 90.01 -45.33 -0.01
N MET A 276 89.83 -44.37 -0.93
CA MET A 276 90.73 -44.20 -2.07
C MET A 276 92.17 -43.82 -1.67
N ASN A 277 92.34 -43.09 -0.57
CA ASN A 277 93.66 -42.69 -0.05
C ASN A 277 94.53 -43.89 0.41
N ILE A 278 93.98 -45.11 0.45
CA ILE A 278 94.66 -46.32 0.92
C ILE A 278 95.21 -47.16 -0.26
N GLU A 279 94.62 -47.10 -1.47
CA GLU A 279 95.10 -47.88 -2.64
C GLU A 279 96.31 -47.26 -3.34
N ARG A 280 97.52 -47.72 -3.00
CA ARG A 280 98.80 -47.27 -3.58
C ARG A 280 99.10 -47.81 -5.00
N SER A 281 98.09 -48.03 -5.83
CA SER A 281 98.23 -48.60 -7.18
C SER A 281 97.88 -47.60 -8.28
N PRO A 282 98.86 -46.97 -8.96
CA PRO A 282 98.60 -45.83 -9.85
C PRO A 282 97.78 -46.18 -11.11
N LYS A 283 97.68 -47.45 -11.48
CA LYS A 283 96.79 -47.90 -12.57
C LYS A 283 95.33 -48.04 -12.13
N LYS A 284 95.05 -48.46 -10.88
CA LYS A 284 93.70 -48.48 -10.33
C LYS A 284 93.22 -47.08 -9.98
N GLN A 285 94.10 -46.29 -9.36
CA GLN A 285 93.83 -44.92 -8.92
C GLN A 285 93.32 -44.02 -10.06
N LYS A 286 93.79 -44.22 -11.31
CA LYS A 286 93.28 -43.45 -12.46
C LYS A 286 91.87 -43.86 -12.92
N ALA A 287 91.45 -45.11 -12.69
CA ALA A 287 90.06 -45.52 -12.91
C ALA A 287 89.17 -45.01 -11.77
N ALA A 288 89.56 -45.26 -10.52
CA ALA A 288 88.84 -44.80 -9.34
C ALA A 288 88.62 -43.27 -9.32
N ASN A 289 89.59 -42.47 -9.79
CA ASN A 289 89.43 -41.02 -9.92
C ASN A 289 88.43 -40.61 -11.02
N SER A 290 88.20 -41.44 -12.05
CA SER A 290 87.17 -41.22 -13.06
C SER A 290 85.79 -41.50 -12.48
N ASP A 291 85.63 -42.70 -11.91
CA ASP A 291 84.40 -43.16 -11.26
C ASP A 291 83.99 -42.22 -10.11
N LEU A 292 84.97 -41.71 -9.34
CA LEU A 292 84.78 -40.65 -8.35
C LEU A 292 84.27 -39.35 -8.96
N SER A 293 84.81 -38.92 -10.11
CA SER A 293 84.42 -37.65 -10.73
C SER A 293 82.97 -37.71 -11.23
N GLU A 294 82.54 -38.89 -11.70
CA GLU A 294 81.16 -39.17 -12.12
C GLU A 294 80.23 -39.21 -10.89
N LEU A 295 80.59 -39.93 -9.83
CA LEU A 295 79.83 -39.96 -8.56
C LEU A 295 79.76 -38.58 -7.87
N GLN A 296 80.83 -37.78 -7.91
CA GLN A 296 80.85 -36.41 -7.39
C GLN A 296 79.94 -35.48 -8.20
N LEU A 297 79.82 -35.71 -9.52
CA LEU A 297 78.87 -34.98 -10.37
C LEU A 297 77.42 -35.38 -10.05
N GLU A 298 77.13 -36.69 -9.96
CA GLU A 298 75.80 -37.20 -9.58
C GLU A 298 75.36 -36.66 -8.21
N LEU A 299 76.25 -36.71 -7.21
CA LEU A 299 76.02 -36.16 -5.87
C LEU A 299 75.85 -34.63 -5.88
N ALA A 300 76.50 -33.90 -6.79
CA ALA A 300 76.29 -32.46 -6.95
C ALA A 300 74.90 -32.16 -7.55
N THR A 301 74.43 -32.95 -8.53
CA THR A 301 73.05 -32.85 -9.04
C THR A 301 72.02 -33.15 -7.95
N LEU A 302 72.14 -34.28 -7.25
CA LEU A 302 71.19 -34.68 -6.19
C LEU A 302 71.14 -33.69 -5.02
N ARG A 303 72.28 -33.09 -4.65
CA ARG A 303 72.30 -31.96 -3.69
C ARG A 303 71.55 -30.76 -4.24
N SER A 304 71.83 -30.34 -5.47
CA SER A 304 71.14 -29.19 -6.08
C SER A 304 69.63 -29.41 -6.23
N GLU A 305 69.18 -30.66 -6.34
CA GLU A 305 67.77 -31.05 -6.44
C GLU A 305 67.09 -31.03 -5.07
N SER A 306 67.67 -31.70 -4.08
CA SER A 306 67.17 -31.66 -2.71
C SER A 306 67.26 -30.26 -2.07
N GLU A 307 68.24 -29.42 -2.42
CA GLU A 307 68.29 -28.01 -2.04
C GLU A 307 67.15 -27.20 -2.68
N ARG A 308 66.81 -27.47 -3.95
CA ARG A 308 65.63 -26.88 -4.62
C ARG A 308 64.32 -27.32 -3.96
N GLU A 309 64.18 -28.60 -3.63
CA GLU A 309 63.00 -29.13 -2.94
C GLU A 309 62.86 -28.56 -1.53
N ILE A 310 63.93 -28.54 -0.72
CA ILE A 310 63.94 -27.93 0.62
C ILE A 310 63.62 -26.42 0.52
N SER A 311 64.09 -25.71 -0.50
CA SER A 311 63.70 -24.31 -0.74
C SER A 311 62.23 -24.16 -1.11
N SER A 312 61.67 -25.06 -1.92
CA SER A 312 60.24 -25.07 -2.28
C SER A 312 59.35 -25.35 -1.07
N LEU A 313 59.69 -26.37 -0.26
CA LEU A 313 58.96 -26.73 0.95
C LEU A 313 59.00 -25.60 2.00
N LYS A 314 60.16 -24.93 2.16
CA LYS A 314 60.27 -23.73 3.01
C LYS A 314 59.43 -22.56 2.52
N HIS A 315 59.30 -22.37 1.21
CA HIS A 315 58.44 -21.34 0.65
C HIS A 315 56.96 -21.63 0.93
N GLN A 316 56.52 -22.88 0.74
CA GLN A 316 55.16 -23.32 1.04
C GLN A 316 54.83 -23.22 2.54
N LEU A 317 55.78 -23.56 3.42
CA LEU A 317 55.63 -23.40 4.87
C LEU A 317 55.51 -21.92 5.26
N TRP A 318 56.30 -21.03 4.63
CA TRP A 318 56.16 -19.58 4.83
C TRP A 318 54.82 -19.02 4.31
N GLU A 319 54.29 -19.55 3.19
CA GLU A 319 52.95 -19.20 2.70
C GLU A 319 51.85 -19.67 3.68
N MET A 320 51.98 -20.88 4.24
CA MET A 320 51.10 -21.39 5.30
C MET A 320 51.15 -20.52 6.58
N GLU A 321 52.35 -20.17 7.06
CA GLU A 321 52.54 -19.26 8.20
C GLU A 321 51.92 -17.88 7.93
N SER A 322 52.09 -17.35 6.71
CA SER A 322 51.51 -16.07 6.29
C SER A 322 49.97 -16.12 6.27
N LEU A 323 49.40 -17.21 5.75
CA LEU A 323 47.96 -17.44 5.74
C LEU A 323 47.40 -17.56 7.17
N ASN A 324 48.03 -18.33 8.05
CA ASN A 324 47.62 -18.41 9.46
C ASN A 324 47.70 -17.04 10.16
N ASN A 325 48.77 -16.29 9.94
CA ASN A 325 48.88 -14.90 10.44
C ASN A 325 47.75 -13.99 9.94
N THR A 326 47.24 -14.18 8.71
CA THR A 326 46.07 -13.42 8.22
C THR A 326 44.75 -13.92 8.80
N LEU A 327 44.59 -15.23 9.04
CA LEU A 327 43.41 -15.82 9.68
C LEU A 327 43.29 -15.40 11.15
N GLU A 328 44.40 -15.39 11.90
CA GLU A 328 44.43 -14.89 13.28
C GLU A 328 44.03 -13.40 13.36
N ARG A 329 44.53 -12.57 12.44
CA ARG A 329 44.13 -11.15 12.35
C ARG A 329 42.65 -10.98 11.98
N ALA A 330 42.15 -11.77 11.04
CA ALA A 330 40.73 -11.76 10.66
C ALA A 330 39.83 -12.20 11.85
N ALA A 331 40.23 -13.24 12.59
CA ALA A 331 39.55 -13.70 13.78
C ALA A 331 39.56 -12.63 14.89
N ALA A 332 40.69 -11.95 15.11
CA ALA A 332 40.79 -10.86 16.10
C ALA A 332 39.91 -9.64 15.72
N VAL A 333 39.81 -9.31 14.43
CA VAL A 333 38.88 -8.27 13.94
C VAL A 333 37.43 -8.70 14.11
N SER A 334 37.10 -9.95 13.80
CA SER A 334 35.75 -10.51 13.98
C SER A 334 35.32 -10.54 15.44
N GLU A 335 36.20 -10.98 16.34
CA GLU A 335 35.91 -11.01 17.79
C GLU A 335 35.79 -9.60 18.36
N LYS A 336 36.63 -8.65 17.91
CA LYS A 336 36.45 -7.25 18.28
C LYS A 336 35.08 -6.72 17.83
N ALA A 337 34.69 -6.98 16.58
CA ALA A 337 33.38 -6.56 16.08
C ALA A 337 32.22 -7.20 16.86
N ARG A 338 32.37 -8.45 17.30
CA ARG A 338 31.41 -9.14 18.18
C ARG A 338 31.34 -8.48 19.56
N LEU A 339 32.47 -8.14 20.17
CA LEU A 339 32.54 -7.45 21.46
C LEU A 339 31.99 -6.02 21.39
N ASP A 340 32.28 -5.27 20.32
CA ASP A 340 31.73 -3.93 20.07
C ASP A 340 30.20 -4.00 19.88
N ALA A 341 29.69 -5.01 19.17
CA ALA A 341 28.24 -5.26 19.03
C ALA A 341 27.58 -5.70 20.34
N CYS A 342 28.23 -6.55 21.13
CA CYS A 342 27.76 -6.90 22.48
C CYS A 342 27.72 -5.67 23.39
N ALA A 343 28.74 -4.80 23.36
CA ALA A 343 28.75 -3.56 24.13
C ALA A 343 27.61 -2.60 23.70
N ALA A 344 27.32 -2.50 22.40
CA ALA A 344 26.18 -1.73 21.90
C ALA A 344 24.85 -2.29 22.42
N ALA A 345 24.62 -3.62 22.32
CA ALA A 345 23.46 -4.28 22.91
C ALA A 345 23.36 -4.05 24.43
N ASP A 346 24.48 -4.10 25.15
CA ASP A 346 24.54 -3.89 26.60
C ASP A 346 24.21 -2.43 26.98
N THR A 347 24.57 -1.44 26.16
CA THR A 347 24.08 -0.05 26.32
C THR A 347 22.59 0.09 26.02
N HIS A 348 22.07 -0.62 25.00
CA HIS A 348 20.64 -0.63 24.71
C HIS A 348 19.83 -1.25 25.85
N ILE A 349 20.30 -2.36 26.44
CA ILE A 349 19.67 -3.02 27.60
C ILE A 349 19.71 -2.11 28.84
N LYS A 350 20.80 -1.36 29.05
CA LYS A 350 20.88 -0.36 30.12
C LYS A 350 19.89 0.79 29.91
N ASN A 351 19.75 1.27 28.67
CA ASN A 351 18.81 2.35 28.32
C ASN A 351 17.33 1.91 28.44
N THR A 352 16.99 0.69 28.03
CA THR A 352 15.65 0.13 28.29
C THR A 352 15.43 -0.12 29.78
N GLY A 353 16.45 -0.59 30.50
CA GLY A 353 16.41 -0.77 31.95
C GLY A 353 16.29 0.52 32.75
N THR A 354 16.75 1.67 32.24
CA THR A 354 16.46 2.99 32.82
C THR A 354 15.03 3.42 32.53
N LEU A 355 14.53 3.24 31.30
CA LEU A 355 13.13 3.55 30.96
C LEU A 355 12.14 2.66 31.76
N GLU A 356 12.44 1.38 31.95
CA GLU A 356 11.68 0.49 32.82
C GLU A 356 11.71 0.96 34.27
N LYS A 357 12.86 1.39 34.79
CA LYS A 357 12.97 1.95 36.15
C LYS A 357 12.21 3.25 36.29
N GLU A 358 12.24 4.13 35.29
CA GLU A 358 11.48 5.38 35.28
C GLU A 358 9.98 5.11 35.23
N ASN A 359 9.53 4.20 34.36
CA ASN A 359 8.13 3.78 34.29
C ASN A 359 7.67 3.12 35.60
N ARG A 360 8.50 2.25 36.21
CA ARG A 360 8.20 1.64 37.52
C ARG A 360 8.22 2.65 38.67
N ASN A 361 9.03 3.72 38.57
CA ASN A 361 9.05 4.84 39.53
C ASN A 361 7.84 5.77 39.32
N LEU A 362 7.32 5.89 38.09
CA LEU A 362 6.04 6.53 37.81
C LEU A 362 4.86 5.69 38.35
N GLN A 363 4.86 4.38 38.13
CA GLN A 363 3.88 3.45 38.72
C GLN A 363 3.91 3.52 40.25
N LEU A 364 5.09 3.40 40.88
CA LEU A 364 5.23 3.53 42.33
C LEU A 364 4.83 4.92 42.84
N LYS A 365 5.00 6.00 42.06
CA LYS A 365 4.47 7.33 42.40
C LYS A 365 2.95 7.39 42.30
N ILE A 366 2.34 6.74 41.31
CA ILE A 366 0.88 6.65 41.17
C ILE A 366 0.31 5.81 42.32
N GLU A 367 0.85 4.63 42.59
CA GLU A 367 0.50 3.77 43.73
C GLU A 367 0.70 4.48 45.08
N HIS A 368 1.77 5.27 45.24
CA HIS A 368 2.03 6.05 46.45
C HIS A 368 1.14 7.30 46.56
N LEU A 369 0.71 7.92 45.45
CA LEU A 369 -0.29 8.99 45.45
C LEU A 369 -1.67 8.46 45.83
N ILE A 370 -2.08 7.30 45.29
CA ILE A 370 -3.28 6.57 45.70
C ILE A 370 -3.18 6.21 47.19
N SER A 371 -2.07 5.61 47.60
CA SER A 371 -1.84 5.23 49.01
C SER A 371 -1.81 6.42 49.96
N LEU A 372 -1.32 7.60 49.56
CA LEU A 372 -1.38 8.82 50.37
C LEU A 372 -2.78 9.46 50.38
N GLN A 373 -3.60 9.21 49.37
CA GLN A 373 -4.99 9.65 49.29
C GLN A 373 -5.90 8.77 50.17
N ASP A 374 -5.60 7.47 50.27
CA ASP A 374 -6.31 6.52 51.13
C ASP A 374 -5.79 6.53 52.60
N ALA A 375 -4.46 6.62 52.80
CA ALA A 375 -3.81 6.53 54.11
C ALA A 375 -3.30 7.89 54.62
N GLY A 376 -4.23 8.81 54.89
CA GLY A 376 -3.88 10.03 55.62
C GLY A 376 -3.51 9.75 57.08
N ILE A 377 -2.21 9.73 57.44
CA ILE A 377 -1.61 10.14 58.74
C ILE A 377 -0.06 9.99 58.76
N THR A 378 0.58 10.66 59.73
CA THR A 378 2.03 10.87 59.92
C THR A 378 2.88 9.68 60.39
N THR A 379 4.19 9.69 60.07
CA THR A 379 5.21 8.68 60.46
C THR A 379 6.18 9.13 61.59
N SER A 380 6.76 8.18 62.31
CA SER A 380 7.95 8.33 63.20
C SER A 380 8.96 7.18 63.01
N GLN A 381 10.15 7.22 63.65
CA GLN A 381 11.40 6.59 63.15
C GLN A 381 12.19 5.73 64.19
N ASP A 382 13.38 5.21 63.79
CA ASP A 382 14.48 4.48 64.52
C ASP A 382 14.41 2.92 64.49
N GLY A 383 15.49 2.10 64.49
CA GLY A 383 16.99 2.22 64.36
C GLY A 383 17.65 0.80 64.35
N CYS A 384 18.74 0.47 63.61
CA CYS A 384 20.21 0.57 63.89
C CYS A 384 20.96 -0.72 64.41
N GLU A 385 22.27 -0.86 64.07
CA GLU A 385 23.41 -1.63 64.72
C GLU A 385 23.86 -3.10 64.34
N SER A 386 25.03 -3.56 64.88
CA SER A 386 25.83 -4.79 64.54
C SER A 386 26.64 -5.38 65.77
N PRO A 387 28.00 -5.66 65.90
CA PRO A 387 29.19 -5.88 65.00
C PRO A 387 30.28 -6.99 65.41
N VAL A 388 31.29 -7.28 64.53
CA VAL A 388 32.78 -7.50 64.78
C VAL A 388 33.48 -8.79 65.39
N VAL A 389 34.43 -9.39 64.61
CA VAL A 389 35.86 -9.90 64.82
C VAL A 389 36.37 -10.75 66.05
N PHE A 390 37.26 -11.79 65.85
CA PHE A 390 38.63 -12.01 66.50
C PHE A 390 39.43 -13.30 66.10
N SER A 391 40.59 -13.62 66.74
CA SER A 391 41.74 -14.42 66.20
C SER A 391 42.69 -15.16 67.21
N SER A 392 43.69 -15.93 66.72
CA SER A 392 44.96 -16.44 67.38
C SER A 392 44.85 -17.72 68.27
N ALA A 393 45.89 -18.46 68.70
CA ALA A 393 47.27 -18.82 68.23
C ALA A 393 47.83 -20.01 69.09
N GLY A 394 48.91 -20.72 68.70
CA GLY A 394 49.44 -21.86 69.52
C GLY A 394 50.80 -22.47 69.12
N THR A 395 51.49 -23.11 70.08
CA THR A 395 52.91 -23.56 70.00
C THR A 395 53.17 -24.77 70.94
N LYS A 396 54.26 -25.58 70.91
CA LYS A 396 55.46 -25.76 70.04
C LYS A 396 56.09 -27.15 70.35
N ASN A 397 56.25 -28.08 69.39
CA ASN A 397 57.12 -29.29 69.55
C ASN A 397 57.49 -29.92 68.18
N LYS A 398 58.70 -29.70 67.65
CA LYS A 398 58.98 -29.83 66.20
C LYS A 398 60.46 -30.10 65.82
N LYS A 399 61.00 -31.33 66.01
CA LYS A 399 62.21 -31.74 65.25
C LYS A 399 62.46 -33.25 65.00
N VAL A 400 62.20 -34.17 65.93
CA VAL A 400 62.36 -35.63 65.65
C VAL A 400 61.07 -36.25 65.09
N ILE A 401 59.92 -35.66 65.45
CA ILE A 401 58.64 -35.83 64.76
C ILE A 401 58.73 -35.43 63.28
N TRP A 402 59.64 -34.53 62.90
CA TRP A 402 59.62 -33.89 61.58
C TRP A 402 60.01 -34.79 60.42
N ASP A 403 60.93 -35.73 60.58
CA ASP A 403 61.40 -36.53 59.44
C ASP A 403 60.38 -37.65 59.10
N VAL A 404 59.78 -38.26 60.13
CA VAL A 404 58.70 -39.25 59.96
C VAL A 404 57.40 -38.59 59.52
N HIS A 405 57.00 -37.45 60.11
CA HIS A 405 55.84 -36.71 59.63
C HIS A 405 56.09 -36.02 58.28
N GLY A 406 57.34 -35.76 57.90
CA GLY A 406 57.73 -35.30 56.57
C GLY A 406 57.41 -36.38 55.54
N LEU A 407 57.99 -37.58 55.69
CA LEU A 407 57.72 -38.71 54.79
C LEU A 407 56.24 -39.15 54.82
N GLN A 408 55.54 -39.04 55.96
CA GLN A 408 54.09 -39.29 56.01
C GLN A 408 53.28 -38.18 55.34
N ALA A 409 53.69 -36.91 55.43
CA ALA A 409 53.05 -35.80 54.74
C ALA A 409 53.33 -35.82 53.23
N GLU A 410 54.50 -36.28 52.80
CA GLU A 410 54.84 -36.49 51.38
C GLU A 410 54.05 -37.65 50.79
N ASN A 411 54.02 -38.82 51.46
CA ASN A 411 53.17 -39.93 51.02
C ASN A 411 51.68 -39.57 51.05
N LYS A 412 51.23 -38.80 52.05
CA LYS A 412 49.86 -38.27 52.05
C LYS A 412 49.64 -37.28 50.92
N ALA A 413 50.55 -36.34 50.66
CA ALA A 413 50.42 -35.38 49.58
C ALA A 413 50.41 -36.05 48.20
N LEU A 414 51.16 -37.14 48.02
CA LEU A 414 51.11 -37.97 46.81
C LEU A 414 49.76 -38.69 46.68
N LEU A 415 49.21 -39.26 47.76
CA LEU A 415 47.87 -39.87 47.75
C LEU A 415 46.76 -38.84 47.53
N ASP A 416 46.81 -37.69 48.21
CA ASP A 416 45.88 -36.57 48.05
C ASP A 416 45.95 -35.99 46.61
N ASN A 417 47.13 -36.03 45.96
CA ASN A 417 47.31 -35.61 44.56
C ASN A 417 46.82 -36.68 43.56
N MET A 418 47.09 -37.96 43.82
CA MET A 418 46.52 -39.07 43.03
C MET A 418 45.00 -39.12 43.13
N GLN A 419 44.42 -38.83 44.31
CA GLN A 419 42.98 -38.72 44.50
C GLN A 419 42.43 -37.55 43.66
N LYS A 420 43.03 -36.35 43.76
CA LYS A 420 42.65 -35.21 42.90
C LYS A 420 42.75 -35.51 41.40
N GLN A 421 43.72 -36.31 40.97
CA GLN A 421 43.83 -36.76 39.57
C GLN A 421 42.78 -37.82 39.17
N ALA A 422 42.21 -38.55 40.14
CA ALA A 422 41.05 -39.41 39.92
C ALA A 422 39.76 -38.57 39.89
N ASP A 423 39.56 -37.71 40.88
CA ASP A 423 38.40 -36.80 40.98
C ASP A 423 38.26 -35.95 39.71
N MET A 424 39.35 -35.31 39.27
CA MET A 424 39.42 -34.51 38.03
C MET A 424 39.18 -35.36 36.77
N ARG A 425 39.54 -36.65 36.77
CA ARG A 425 39.24 -37.55 35.64
C ARG A 425 37.76 -37.90 35.58
N ASP A 426 37.11 -38.05 36.73
CA ASP A 426 35.69 -38.37 36.82
C ASP A 426 34.82 -37.11 36.55
N GLU A 427 35.31 -35.92 36.89
CA GLU A 427 34.76 -34.63 36.43
C GLU A 427 34.84 -34.50 34.89
N LEU A 428 36.03 -34.68 34.31
CA LEU A 428 36.21 -34.67 32.84
C LEU A 428 35.37 -35.74 32.12
N GLN A 429 35.14 -36.91 32.73
CA GLN A 429 34.22 -37.91 32.18
C GLN A 429 32.76 -37.45 32.22
N GLN A 430 32.33 -36.78 33.30
CA GLN A 430 30.99 -36.19 33.38
C GLN A 430 30.80 -35.11 32.30
N GLU A 431 31.76 -34.18 32.15
CA GLU A 431 31.75 -33.16 31.08
C GLU A 431 31.65 -33.81 29.68
N VAL A 432 32.46 -34.83 29.39
CA VAL A 432 32.38 -35.59 28.12
C VAL A 432 31.02 -36.26 27.92
N THR A 433 30.34 -36.72 28.98
CA THR A 433 28.96 -37.24 28.84
C THR A 433 27.92 -36.14 28.63
N GLN A 434 28.11 -34.95 29.22
CA GLN A 434 27.24 -33.79 29.05
C GLN A 434 27.37 -33.21 27.64
N LEU A 435 28.59 -33.06 27.12
CA LEU A 435 28.86 -32.69 25.73
C LEU A 435 28.24 -33.69 24.74
N ARG A 436 28.33 -35.00 25.02
CA ARG A 436 27.67 -36.05 24.23
C ARG A 436 26.14 -36.00 24.26
N LEU A 437 25.54 -35.42 25.30
CA LEU A 437 24.10 -35.15 25.35
C LEU A 437 23.76 -33.87 24.56
N GLN A 438 24.55 -32.80 24.71
CA GLN A 438 24.38 -31.56 23.95
C GLN A 438 24.48 -31.79 22.43
N VAL A 439 25.48 -32.55 21.97
CA VAL A 439 25.62 -32.93 20.54
C VAL A 439 24.42 -33.74 20.03
N LYS A 440 23.75 -34.55 20.88
CA LYS A 440 22.49 -35.21 20.49
C LYS A 440 21.34 -34.20 20.37
N THR A 441 21.23 -33.23 21.28
CA THR A 441 20.18 -32.21 21.21
C THR A 441 20.36 -31.24 20.05
N VAL A 442 21.60 -30.89 19.69
CA VAL A 442 21.88 -30.12 18.46
C VAL A 442 21.41 -30.91 17.24
N LYS A 443 21.76 -32.19 17.12
CA LYS A 443 21.32 -33.05 16.00
C LYS A 443 19.81 -33.23 15.88
N THR A 444 19.06 -33.22 16.98
CA THR A 444 17.59 -33.17 16.89
C THR A 444 17.10 -31.82 16.38
N LEU A 445 17.65 -30.70 16.88
CA LEU A 445 17.29 -29.35 16.43
C LEU A 445 17.63 -29.11 14.95
N GLU A 446 18.77 -29.61 14.45
CA GLU A 446 19.11 -29.59 13.02
C GLU A 446 18.00 -30.24 12.16
N THR A 447 17.46 -31.39 12.60
CA THR A 447 16.38 -32.09 11.86
C THR A 447 15.02 -31.41 11.98
N GLU A 448 14.79 -30.58 12.99
CA GLU A 448 13.57 -29.78 13.15
C GLU A 448 13.66 -28.49 12.33
N LEU A 449 14.80 -27.81 12.38
CA LEU A 449 15.14 -26.67 11.53
C LEU A 449 15.04 -27.02 10.03
N ALA A 450 15.46 -28.24 9.65
CA ALA A 450 15.29 -28.74 8.28
C ALA A 450 13.80 -28.90 7.86
N LYS A 451 12.92 -29.33 8.77
CA LYS A 451 11.47 -29.40 8.52
C LYS A 451 10.87 -28.00 8.38
N LEU A 452 11.17 -27.10 9.32
CA LEU A 452 10.68 -25.72 9.30
C LEU A 452 11.12 -24.97 8.03
N ARG A 453 12.35 -25.19 7.56
CA ARG A 453 12.82 -24.66 6.25
C ARG A 453 12.02 -25.21 5.08
N ALA A 454 11.66 -26.50 5.08
CA ALA A 454 10.82 -27.10 4.05
C ALA A 454 9.36 -26.62 4.11
N GLU A 455 8.82 -26.41 5.31
CA GLU A 455 7.46 -25.87 5.52
C GLU A 455 7.37 -24.40 5.08
N ASN A 456 8.35 -23.57 5.43
CA ASN A 456 8.45 -22.18 4.99
C ASN A 456 8.61 -22.09 3.46
N TYR A 457 9.45 -22.94 2.84
CA TYR A 457 9.54 -23.04 1.38
C TYR A 457 8.18 -23.40 0.72
N ASN A 458 7.42 -24.33 1.31
CA ASN A 458 6.07 -24.65 0.85
C ASN A 458 5.08 -23.48 1.04
N LEU A 459 5.22 -22.69 2.11
CA LEU A 459 4.43 -21.49 2.35
C LEU A 459 4.74 -20.40 1.30
N ALA A 460 6.01 -20.14 1.03
CA ALA A 460 6.45 -19.22 -0.03
C ALA A 460 5.94 -19.65 -1.42
N CYS A 461 5.92 -20.95 -1.71
CA CYS A 461 5.32 -21.48 -2.95
C CYS A 461 3.81 -21.20 -3.03
N LYS A 462 3.07 -21.35 -1.92
CA LYS A 462 1.63 -20.99 -1.85
C LYS A 462 1.43 -19.48 -2.04
N HIS A 463 2.20 -18.65 -1.35
CA HIS A 463 2.11 -17.18 -1.48
C HIS A 463 2.40 -16.72 -2.91
N ARG A 464 3.41 -17.30 -3.57
CA ARG A 464 3.69 -17.03 -4.99
C ARG A 464 2.51 -17.41 -5.89
N ALA A 465 1.85 -18.54 -5.66
CA ALA A 465 0.65 -18.92 -6.41
C ALA A 465 -0.55 -17.98 -6.19
N VAL A 466 -0.71 -17.45 -4.97
CA VAL A 466 -1.73 -16.42 -4.67
C VAL A 466 -1.41 -15.10 -5.36
N LEU A 467 -0.16 -14.63 -5.30
CA LEU A 467 0.29 -13.43 -6.01
C LEU A 467 0.09 -13.56 -7.51
N SER A 468 0.47 -14.68 -8.14
CA SER A 468 0.21 -14.91 -9.57
C SER A 468 -1.28 -14.93 -9.94
N ARG A 469 -2.17 -15.25 -8.99
CA ARG A 469 -3.63 -15.14 -9.20
C ARG A 469 -4.14 -13.71 -9.04
N LEU A 470 -3.55 -12.92 -8.14
CA LEU A 470 -3.86 -11.49 -8.00
C LEU A 470 -3.36 -10.70 -9.21
N GLU A 471 -2.17 -10.99 -9.73
CA GLU A 471 -1.65 -10.43 -10.99
C GLU A 471 -2.60 -10.70 -12.17
N ALA A 472 -3.15 -11.90 -12.27
CA ALA A 472 -4.14 -12.25 -13.29
C ALA A 472 -5.47 -11.48 -13.13
N LEU A 473 -5.97 -11.30 -11.90
CA LEU A 473 -7.18 -10.53 -11.63
C LEU A 473 -6.99 -9.03 -11.89
N LEU A 474 -5.81 -8.48 -11.59
CA LEU A 474 -5.46 -7.08 -11.92
C LEU A 474 -5.37 -6.88 -13.44
N ALA A 475 -4.87 -7.87 -14.19
CA ALA A 475 -4.88 -7.85 -15.65
C ALA A 475 -6.29 -7.97 -16.24
N GLU A 476 -7.23 -8.63 -15.55
CA GLU A 476 -8.64 -8.68 -15.93
C GLU A 476 -9.36 -7.35 -15.63
N ASP A 477 -9.15 -6.75 -14.46
CA ASP A 477 -9.67 -5.40 -14.13
C ASP A 477 -9.17 -4.34 -15.11
N ALA A 478 -7.88 -4.37 -15.48
CA ALA A 478 -7.33 -3.48 -16.51
C ALA A 478 -8.04 -3.63 -17.87
N GLN A 479 -8.39 -4.85 -18.29
CA GLN A 479 -9.18 -5.09 -19.50
C GLN A 479 -10.63 -4.61 -19.38
N LEU A 480 -11.23 -4.71 -18.19
CA LEU A 480 -12.57 -4.20 -17.92
C LEU A 480 -12.60 -2.66 -17.96
N ARG A 481 -11.59 -1.98 -17.41
CA ARG A 481 -11.45 -0.52 -17.51
C ARG A 481 -11.36 -0.04 -18.96
N VAL A 482 -10.52 -0.66 -19.79
CA VAL A 482 -10.42 -0.32 -21.22
C VAL A 482 -11.76 -0.49 -21.93
N ARG A 483 -12.50 -1.59 -21.67
CA ARG A 483 -13.86 -1.77 -22.22
C ARG A 483 -14.86 -0.73 -21.74
N LEU A 484 -14.72 -0.25 -20.51
CA LEU A 484 -15.58 0.78 -19.94
C LEU A 484 -15.28 2.16 -20.54
N GLU A 485 -14.02 2.48 -20.80
CA GLU A 485 -13.59 3.66 -21.59
C GLU A 485 -14.08 3.59 -23.04
N GLU A 486 -14.01 2.42 -23.69
CA GLU A 486 -14.60 2.19 -25.01
C GLU A 486 -16.12 2.45 -25.01
N GLN A 487 -16.83 1.95 -24.00
CA GLN A 487 -18.27 2.19 -23.82
C GLN A 487 -18.59 3.66 -23.57
N SER A 488 -17.83 4.36 -22.71
CA SER A 488 -17.98 5.81 -22.51
C SER A 488 -17.74 6.60 -23.80
N SER A 489 -16.77 6.20 -24.62
CA SER A 489 -16.52 6.82 -25.93
C SER A 489 -17.66 6.56 -26.94
N ILE A 490 -18.35 5.42 -26.84
CA ILE A 490 -19.55 5.14 -27.64
C ILE A 490 -20.73 5.99 -27.15
N ILE A 491 -20.94 6.11 -25.84
CA ILE A 491 -22.00 6.94 -25.25
C ILE A 491 -21.84 8.41 -25.68
N GLN A 492 -20.64 8.99 -25.55
CA GLN A 492 -20.38 10.37 -25.98
C GLN A 492 -20.65 10.62 -27.47
N ARG A 493 -20.43 9.62 -28.33
CA ARG A 493 -20.77 9.71 -29.77
C ARG A 493 -22.27 9.65 -30.00
N LEU A 494 -23.01 8.84 -29.23
CA LEU A 494 -24.48 8.79 -29.29
C LEU A 494 -25.10 10.08 -28.76
N GLU A 495 -24.61 10.63 -27.65
CA GLU A 495 -25.01 11.94 -27.12
C GLU A 495 -24.78 13.05 -28.15
N SER A 496 -23.60 13.07 -28.79
CA SER A 496 -23.28 14.01 -29.86
C SER A 496 -24.23 13.88 -31.06
N ALA A 497 -24.53 12.66 -31.49
CA ALA A 497 -25.47 12.40 -32.59
C ALA A 497 -26.92 12.80 -32.24
N CYS A 498 -27.36 12.56 -31.01
CA CYS A 498 -28.64 13.05 -30.50
C CYS A 498 -28.69 14.58 -30.52
N GLN A 499 -27.62 15.27 -30.11
CA GLN A 499 -27.57 16.73 -30.15
C GLN A 499 -27.60 17.29 -31.59
N GLU A 500 -26.94 16.63 -32.56
CA GLU A 500 -27.07 16.97 -33.98
C GLU A 500 -28.50 16.77 -34.51
N ILE A 501 -29.19 15.69 -34.10
CA ILE A 501 -30.59 15.42 -34.46
C ILE A 501 -31.53 16.47 -33.86
N GLU A 502 -31.32 16.89 -32.61
CA GLU A 502 -32.04 18.02 -32.03
C GLU A 502 -31.81 19.31 -32.84
N ASP A 503 -30.57 19.65 -33.14
CA ASP A 503 -30.26 20.88 -33.89
C ASP A 503 -30.77 20.84 -35.34
N MET A 504 -30.84 19.67 -35.97
CA MET A 504 -31.56 19.50 -37.24
C MET A 504 -33.06 19.69 -37.06
N SER A 505 -33.65 19.18 -35.98
CA SER A 505 -35.08 19.33 -35.67
C SER A 505 -35.47 20.78 -35.38
N ARG A 506 -34.65 21.50 -34.59
CA ARG A 506 -34.78 22.95 -34.33
C ARG A 506 -34.69 23.75 -35.64
N ARG A 507 -33.75 23.41 -36.53
CA ARG A 507 -33.63 24.02 -37.87
C ARG A 507 -34.84 23.72 -38.76
N ALA A 508 -35.35 22.49 -38.75
CA ALA A 508 -36.54 22.10 -39.51
C ALA A 508 -37.81 22.83 -39.02
N GLU A 509 -37.98 22.98 -37.70
CA GLU A 509 -39.11 23.73 -37.14
C GLU A 509 -38.99 25.24 -37.39
N GLY A 510 -37.78 25.80 -37.36
CA GLY A 510 -37.52 27.17 -37.83
C GLY A 510 -37.90 27.40 -39.29
N LEU A 511 -37.55 26.47 -40.18
CA LEU A 511 -37.97 26.50 -41.60
C LEU A 511 -39.49 26.36 -41.76
N ARG A 512 -40.16 25.52 -40.95
CA ARG A 512 -41.63 25.41 -40.93
C ARG A 512 -42.29 26.71 -40.47
N GLN A 513 -41.73 27.40 -39.47
CA GLN A 513 -42.21 28.71 -39.01
C GLN A 513 -42.02 29.78 -40.09
N GLN A 514 -40.87 29.77 -40.79
CA GLN A 514 -40.63 30.66 -41.94
C GLN A 514 -41.66 30.41 -43.05
N VAL A 515 -41.87 29.16 -43.49
CA VAL A 515 -42.88 28.83 -44.53
C VAL A 515 -44.30 29.19 -44.10
N ARG A 516 -44.67 29.05 -42.82
CA ARG A 516 -45.96 29.53 -42.30
C ARG A 516 -46.10 31.05 -42.34
N LYS A 517 -45.00 31.78 -42.16
CA LYS A 517 -44.97 33.24 -42.26
C LYS A 517 -45.03 33.70 -43.72
N ASP A 518 -44.19 33.14 -44.58
CA ASP A 518 -44.14 33.49 -46.01
C ASP A 518 -45.49 33.21 -46.67
N SER A 519 -46.12 32.07 -46.35
CA SER A 519 -47.46 31.75 -46.85
C SER A 519 -48.57 32.62 -46.24
N SER A 520 -48.43 33.17 -45.03
CA SER A 520 -49.42 34.11 -44.49
C SER A 520 -49.29 35.51 -45.10
N GLU A 521 -48.06 35.93 -45.41
CA GLU A 521 -47.76 37.15 -46.19
C GLU A 521 -48.26 37.00 -47.64
N GLU A 522 -48.11 35.83 -48.28
CA GLU A 522 -48.74 35.55 -49.58
C GLU A 522 -50.27 35.53 -49.52
N THR A 523 -50.90 34.89 -48.53
CA THR A 523 -52.37 34.85 -48.44
C THR A 523 -52.96 36.23 -48.21
N SER A 524 -52.34 37.07 -47.38
CA SER A 524 -52.83 38.43 -47.11
C SER A 524 -52.64 39.35 -48.33
N ALA A 525 -51.51 39.24 -49.05
CA ALA A 525 -51.32 39.92 -50.33
C ALA A 525 -52.34 39.46 -51.40
N LEU A 526 -52.70 38.17 -51.43
CA LEU A 526 -53.73 37.63 -52.31
C LEU A 526 -55.14 38.12 -51.92
N GLU A 527 -55.46 38.23 -50.64
CA GLU A 527 -56.71 38.80 -50.13
C GLU A 527 -56.84 40.30 -50.46
N GLU A 528 -55.80 41.12 -50.29
CA GLU A 528 -55.82 42.52 -50.75
C GLU A 528 -55.99 42.62 -52.28
N SER A 529 -55.35 41.70 -53.04
CA SER A 529 -55.55 41.60 -54.48
C SER A 529 -56.98 41.17 -54.85
N ALA A 530 -57.63 40.33 -54.03
CA ALA A 530 -58.99 39.88 -54.22
C ALA A 530 -60.00 40.99 -53.89
N GLU A 531 -59.85 41.66 -52.74
CA GLU A 531 -60.67 42.80 -52.32
C GLU A 531 -60.64 43.95 -53.35
N SER A 532 -59.44 44.31 -53.83
CA SER A 532 -59.28 45.39 -54.82
C SER A 532 -59.96 45.04 -56.15
N LYS A 533 -59.89 43.77 -56.59
CA LYS A 533 -60.65 43.27 -57.76
C LYS A 533 -62.16 43.21 -57.49
N LEU A 534 -62.58 42.84 -56.28
CA LEU A 534 -63.98 42.77 -55.89
C LEU A 534 -64.64 44.17 -55.88
N LYS A 535 -63.91 45.19 -55.41
CA LYS A 535 -64.35 46.60 -55.46
C LYS A 535 -64.61 47.07 -56.90
N VAL A 536 -63.79 46.65 -57.87
CA VAL A 536 -63.99 46.92 -59.31
C VAL A 536 -65.17 46.15 -59.92
N ALA A 537 -65.50 44.96 -59.40
CA ALA A 537 -66.58 44.10 -59.93
C ALA A 537 -68.02 44.54 -59.53
N THR A 538 -68.20 45.66 -58.82
CA THR A 538 -69.50 46.05 -58.24
C THR A 538 -70.53 46.60 -59.25
N SER A 539 -70.21 46.69 -60.54
CA SER A 539 -71.06 47.31 -61.58
C SER A 539 -71.50 46.40 -62.73
N GLY A 540 -71.97 45.17 -62.44
CA GLY A 540 -72.62 44.31 -63.45
C GLY A 540 -73.11 42.95 -62.94
N ASN A 541 -74.27 42.49 -63.44
CA ASN A 541 -74.96 41.21 -63.19
C ASN A 541 -74.22 40.17 -62.31
N LYS A 542 -74.61 40.08 -61.04
CA LYS A 542 -73.96 39.23 -60.01
C LYS A 542 -74.01 37.73 -60.30
N ASP A 543 -75.12 37.24 -60.83
CA ASP A 543 -75.41 35.79 -60.85
C ASP A 543 -74.51 35.01 -61.80
N SER A 544 -74.17 35.58 -62.97
CA SER A 544 -73.25 34.96 -63.93
C SER A 544 -71.79 35.00 -63.46
N ALA A 545 -71.39 36.02 -62.70
CA ALA A 545 -70.03 36.16 -62.18
C ALA A 545 -69.75 35.15 -61.05
N LEU A 546 -70.70 34.97 -60.13
CA LEU A 546 -70.60 33.98 -59.05
C LEU A 546 -70.47 32.56 -59.59
N GLN A 547 -71.24 32.20 -60.62
CA GLN A 547 -71.21 30.84 -61.18
C GLN A 547 -69.90 30.54 -61.93
N GLN A 548 -69.26 31.54 -62.57
CA GLN A 548 -67.92 31.38 -63.12
C GLN A 548 -66.81 31.39 -62.06
N MET A 549 -66.95 32.15 -60.97
CA MET A 549 -65.99 32.09 -59.86
C MET A 549 -66.04 30.73 -59.14
N ALA A 550 -67.22 30.16 -58.90
CA ALA A 550 -67.36 28.84 -58.29
C ALA A 550 -66.61 27.76 -59.09
N LEU A 551 -66.83 27.69 -60.41
CA LEU A 551 -66.14 26.72 -61.28
C LEU A 551 -64.62 26.94 -61.36
N LYS A 552 -64.15 28.19 -61.25
CA LYS A 552 -62.70 28.48 -61.19
C LYS A 552 -62.09 28.11 -59.85
N PHE A 553 -62.77 28.38 -58.73
CA PHE A 553 -62.33 27.94 -57.40
C PHE A 553 -62.28 26.42 -57.30
N GLU A 554 -63.26 25.70 -57.85
CA GLU A 554 -63.26 24.23 -57.84
C GLU A 554 -62.12 23.63 -58.69
N GLY A 555 -61.67 24.32 -59.74
CA GLY A 555 -60.44 23.99 -60.47
C GLY A 555 -59.18 24.28 -59.65
N TYR A 556 -59.05 25.50 -59.13
CA TYR A 556 -57.87 25.96 -58.39
C TYR A 556 -57.62 25.15 -57.10
N VAL A 557 -58.68 24.75 -56.40
CA VAL A 557 -58.57 23.87 -55.22
C VAL A 557 -58.04 22.48 -55.60
N LYS A 558 -58.41 21.95 -56.78
CA LYS A 558 -57.92 20.65 -57.26
C LYS A 558 -56.47 20.73 -57.73
N GLU A 559 -56.06 21.80 -58.42
CA GLU A 559 -54.64 22.03 -58.76
C GLU A 559 -53.78 22.16 -57.49
N VAL A 560 -54.18 22.99 -56.51
CA VAL A 560 -53.43 23.17 -55.25
C VAL A 560 -53.41 21.91 -54.38
N GLN A 561 -54.45 21.07 -54.42
CA GLN A 561 -54.41 19.75 -53.77
C GLN A 561 -53.50 18.76 -54.51
N GLN A 562 -53.37 18.87 -55.84
CA GLN A 562 -52.56 17.97 -56.65
C GLN A 562 -51.06 18.33 -56.60
N GLU A 563 -50.69 19.61 -56.53
CA GLU A 563 -49.30 20.05 -56.28
C GLU A 563 -48.82 19.66 -54.87
N ARG A 564 -49.66 19.88 -53.84
CA ARG A 564 -49.32 19.54 -52.43
C ARG A 564 -49.08 18.04 -52.17
N LEU A 565 -49.46 17.16 -53.08
CA LEU A 565 -49.19 15.72 -53.01
C LEU A 565 -47.88 15.29 -53.68
N LEU A 566 -47.19 16.17 -54.43
CA LEU A 566 -45.97 15.84 -55.17
C LEU A 566 -44.69 16.41 -54.53
N ASP A 567 -44.75 17.57 -53.86
CA ASP A 567 -43.56 18.31 -53.42
C ASP A 567 -42.88 17.83 -52.12
N CYS A 568 -43.39 16.78 -51.46
CA CYS A 568 -42.72 16.19 -50.29
C CYS A 568 -41.50 15.30 -50.66
N SER A 569 -41.38 14.88 -51.92
CA SER A 569 -40.32 13.96 -52.37
C SER A 569 -38.90 14.57 -52.43
N PRO A 570 -38.67 15.78 -52.98
CA PRO A 570 -37.31 16.29 -53.23
C PRO A 570 -36.48 16.55 -51.97
N VAL A 571 -37.12 16.82 -50.83
CA VAL A 571 -36.44 17.12 -49.56
C VAL A 571 -35.73 15.89 -49.00
N VAL A 572 -36.42 14.74 -48.98
CA VAL A 572 -35.84 13.46 -48.53
C VAL A 572 -34.67 13.06 -49.44
N SER A 573 -34.84 13.17 -50.76
CA SER A 573 -33.77 12.90 -51.73
C SER A 573 -32.55 13.82 -51.57
N ARG A 574 -32.74 15.10 -51.18
CA ARG A 574 -31.63 16.01 -50.88
C ARG A 574 -30.88 15.63 -49.60
N VAL A 575 -31.58 15.24 -48.53
CA VAL A 575 -30.93 14.83 -47.27
C VAL A 575 -30.12 13.55 -47.46
N LEU A 576 -30.66 12.55 -48.17
CA LEU A 576 -29.92 11.34 -48.52
C LEU A 576 -28.70 11.64 -49.41
N SER A 577 -28.85 12.55 -50.39
CA SER A 577 -27.75 13.00 -51.26
C SER A 577 -26.67 13.82 -50.53
N GLU A 578 -26.96 14.43 -49.38
CA GLU A 578 -25.95 15.08 -48.53
C GLU A 578 -25.20 14.07 -47.64
N LEU A 579 -25.88 13.03 -47.16
CA LEU A 579 -25.26 11.97 -46.36
C LEU A 579 -24.24 11.16 -47.17
N ASP A 580 -24.59 10.73 -48.39
CA ASP A 580 -23.67 10.01 -49.30
C ASP A 580 -22.38 10.80 -49.61
N LYS A 581 -22.45 12.14 -49.64
CA LYS A 581 -21.29 13.02 -49.92
C LYS A 581 -20.37 13.23 -48.73
N ARG A 582 -20.80 12.88 -47.51
CA ARG A 582 -20.01 12.98 -46.27
C ARG A 582 -19.37 11.66 -45.88
N ASN A 583 -19.09 10.81 -46.87
CA ASN A 583 -18.38 9.54 -46.70
C ASN A 583 -16.91 9.80 -46.30
N ILE A 584 -16.67 9.92 -44.99
CA ILE A 584 -15.35 10.14 -44.41
C ILE A 584 -14.50 8.90 -44.65
N SER A 585 -13.49 9.03 -45.51
CA SER A 585 -12.52 7.96 -45.79
C SER A 585 -11.67 7.64 -44.57
N LEU A 586 -12.08 6.62 -43.80
CA LEU A 586 -11.27 6.06 -42.73
C LEU A 586 -9.99 5.40 -43.31
N PRO A 587 -8.83 5.56 -42.66
CA PRO A 587 -7.57 4.96 -43.14
C PRO A 587 -7.59 3.44 -42.96
N HIS A 588 -7.11 2.69 -43.95
CA HIS A 588 -6.95 1.23 -43.84
C HIS A 588 -5.94 0.84 -42.76
N PRO A 589 -6.32 0.05 -41.75
CA PRO A 589 -5.37 -0.61 -40.86
C PRO A 589 -4.84 -1.88 -41.54
N THR A 590 -3.64 -1.83 -42.13
CA THR A 590 -2.95 -3.03 -42.63
C THR A 590 -2.35 -3.81 -41.45
N GLY A 591 -3.18 -4.63 -40.79
CA GLY A 591 -2.77 -5.50 -39.69
C GLY A 591 -3.85 -6.53 -39.37
N GLU A 592 -3.53 -7.81 -39.57
CA GLU A 592 -4.47 -8.93 -39.39
C GLU A 592 -4.77 -9.17 -37.89
N SER A 593 -5.86 -8.59 -37.39
CA SER A 593 -6.36 -8.81 -36.03
C SER A 593 -7.65 -9.65 -36.05
N PRO A 594 -7.69 -10.84 -35.42
CA PRO A 594 -8.83 -11.74 -35.51
C PRO A 594 -10.13 -11.21 -34.86
N ASN A 595 -10.05 -10.18 -34.00
CA ASN A 595 -11.22 -9.57 -33.38
C ASN A 595 -12.11 -8.77 -34.34
N VAL A 596 -11.59 -8.29 -35.48
CA VAL A 596 -12.37 -7.44 -36.41
C VAL A 596 -13.53 -8.23 -37.04
N HIS A 597 -13.31 -9.50 -37.39
CA HIS A 597 -14.38 -10.37 -37.91
C HIS A 597 -15.45 -10.70 -36.85
N ALA A 598 -15.07 -10.87 -35.58
CA ALA A 598 -16.02 -11.11 -34.49
C ALA A 598 -16.90 -9.88 -34.21
N LEU A 599 -16.34 -8.67 -34.31
CA LEU A 599 -17.11 -7.43 -34.23
C LEU A 599 -18.00 -7.23 -35.47
N GLY A 600 -17.52 -7.56 -36.67
CA GLY A 600 -18.31 -7.52 -37.90
C GLY A 600 -19.57 -8.39 -37.83
N ALA A 601 -19.43 -9.68 -37.51
CA ALA A 601 -20.56 -10.61 -37.38
C ALA A 601 -21.56 -10.19 -36.29
N ARG A 602 -21.08 -9.54 -35.20
CA ARG A 602 -21.96 -9.01 -34.14
C ARG A 602 -22.68 -7.73 -34.56
N LEU A 603 -22.08 -6.92 -35.42
CA LEU A 603 -22.72 -5.77 -36.06
C LEU A 603 -23.80 -6.22 -37.06
N GLU A 604 -23.51 -7.24 -37.87
CA GLU A 604 -24.48 -7.85 -38.79
C GLU A 604 -25.71 -8.39 -38.02
N ALA A 605 -25.49 -9.14 -36.95
CA ALA A 605 -26.57 -9.63 -36.08
C ALA A 605 -27.43 -8.51 -35.48
N LEU A 606 -26.81 -7.43 -34.99
CA LEU A 606 -27.54 -6.25 -34.46
C LEU A 606 -28.28 -5.47 -35.56
N THR A 607 -27.77 -5.45 -36.81
CA THR A 607 -28.53 -4.88 -37.93
C THR A 607 -29.71 -5.76 -38.34
N GLU A 608 -29.58 -7.09 -38.26
CA GLU A 608 -30.66 -8.03 -38.59
C GLU A 608 -31.78 -8.02 -37.52
N GLU A 609 -31.42 -7.88 -36.24
CA GLU A 609 -32.35 -7.65 -35.13
C GLU A 609 -33.07 -6.30 -35.30
N ARG A 610 -32.33 -5.23 -35.65
CA ARG A 610 -32.92 -3.92 -35.93
C ARG A 610 -33.88 -3.95 -37.13
N THR A 611 -33.61 -4.71 -38.19
CA THR A 611 -34.55 -4.83 -39.32
C THR A 611 -35.83 -5.55 -38.91
N LYS A 612 -35.75 -6.62 -38.12
CA LYS A 612 -36.96 -7.31 -37.59
C LYS A 612 -37.81 -6.37 -36.75
N LEU A 613 -37.22 -5.59 -35.85
CA LEU A 613 -37.94 -4.60 -35.05
C LEU A 613 -38.58 -3.49 -35.91
N VAL A 614 -38.00 -3.14 -37.07
CA VAL A 614 -38.61 -2.21 -38.03
C VAL A 614 -39.77 -2.86 -38.80
N GLU A 615 -39.63 -4.12 -39.20
CA GLU A 615 -40.69 -4.90 -39.87
C GLU A 615 -41.89 -5.14 -38.94
N GLU A 616 -41.66 -5.46 -37.67
CA GLU A 616 -42.69 -5.59 -36.62
C GLU A 616 -43.40 -4.25 -36.36
N ASN A 617 -42.66 -3.14 -36.23
CA ASN A 617 -43.28 -1.80 -36.11
C ASN A 617 -44.07 -1.41 -37.37
N GLN A 618 -43.69 -1.92 -38.55
CA GLN A 618 -44.47 -1.74 -39.78
C GLN A 618 -45.72 -2.62 -39.81
N SER A 619 -45.70 -3.86 -39.30
CA SER A 619 -46.91 -4.69 -39.22
C SER A 619 -47.92 -4.11 -38.22
N PHE A 620 -47.48 -3.69 -37.02
CA PHE A 620 -48.33 -2.99 -36.06
C PHE A 620 -48.94 -1.70 -36.63
N LYS A 621 -48.19 -0.97 -37.48
CA LYS A 621 -48.73 0.20 -38.17
C LYS A 621 -49.82 -0.17 -39.18
N CYS A 622 -49.62 -1.23 -39.97
CA CYS A 622 -50.64 -1.73 -40.89
C CYS A 622 -51.90 -2.21 -40.14
N GLU A 623 -51.73 -2.96 -39.03
CA GLU A 623 -52.85 -3.42 -38.19
C GLU A 623 -53.65 -2.25 -37.58
N LEU A 624 -52.97 -1.15 -37.21
CA LEU A 624 -53.61 0.09 -36.78
C LEU A 624 -54.37 0.78 -37.92
N GLU A 625 -53.83 0.79 -39.14
CA GLU A 625 -54.48 1.38 -40.32
C GLU A 625 -55.71 0.55 -40.75
N ASP A 626 -55.61 -0.79 -40.78
CA ASP A 626 -56.74 -1.71 -40.99
C ASP A 626 -57.84 -1.53 -39.92
N HIS A 627 -57.47 -1.29 -38.65
CA HIS A 627 -58.43 -1.02 -37.59
C HIS A 627 -59.11 0.35 -37.73
N VAL A 628 -58.42 1.37 -38.22
CA VAL A 628 -59.01 2.69 -38.50
C VAL A 628 -59.96 2.63 -39.70
N GLU A 629 -59.61 1.93 -40.78
CA GLU A 629 -60.54 1.70 -41.90
C GLU A 629 -61.77 0.89 -41.44
N SER A 630 -61.57 -0.15 -40.62
CA SER A 630 -62.66 -0.93 -40.04
C SER A 630 -63.61 -0.09 -39.18
N MET A 631 -63.09 0.87 -38.41
CA MET A 631 -63.91 1.83 -37.66
C MET A 631 -64.69 2.76 -38.59
N GLN A 632 -64.06 3.31 -39.63
CA GLN A 632 -64.72 4.21 -40.58
C GLN A 632 -65.85 3.49 -41.35
N ILE A 633 -65.66 2.22 -41.72
CA ILE A 633 -66.72 1.39 -42.32
C ILE A 633 -67.91 1.26 -41.36
N LEU A 634 -67.67 0.99 -40.07
CA LEU A 634 -68.73 0.89 -39.05
C LEU A 634 -69.44 2.24 -38.81
N GLU A 635 -68.72 3.36 -38.78
CA GLU A 635 -69.33 4.69 -38.69
C GLU A 635 -70.24 4.98 -39.90
N ASP A 636 -69.78 4.64 -41.10
CA ASP A 636 -70.52 4.84 -42.34
C ASP A 636 -71.76 3.92 -42.44
N GLU A 637 -71.71 2.71 -41.86
CA GLU A 637 -72.88 1.85 -41.67
C GLU A 637 -73.85 2.37 -40.61
N VAL A 638 -73.38 2.87 -39.46
CA VAL A 638 -74.23 3.57 -38.48
C VAL A 638 -74.91 4.79 -39.10
N ILE A 639 -74.21 5.53 -39.98
CA ILE A 639 -74.77 6.66 -40.73
C ILE A 639 -75.80 6.18 -41.77
N LYS A 640 -75.59 5.06 -42.47
CA LYS A 640 -76.59 4.44 -43.36
C LYS A 640 -77.83 4.01 -42.59
N LEU A 641 -77.67 3.33 -41.45
CA LEU A 641 -78.75 2.87 -40.59
C LEU A 641 -79.57 4.04 -40.03
N ARG A 642 -78.92 5.10 -39.51
CA ARG A 642 -79.61 6.34 -39.11
C ARG A 642 -80.43 6.94 -40.26
N LYS A 643 -79.86 7.05 -41.46
CA LYS A 643 -80.56 7.55 -42.67
C LYS A 643 -81.70 6.64 -43.13
N GLN A 644 -81.63 5.32 -42.90
CA GLN A 644 -82.75 4.41 -43.13
C GLN A 644 -83.86 4.60 -42.08
N LEU A 645 -83.50 4.71 -40.81
CA LEU A 645 -84.44 4.87 -39.69
C LEU A 645 -85.20 6.21 -39.79
N GLU A 646 -84.50 7.29 -40.18
CA GLU A 646 -85.10 8.59 -40.47
C GLU A 646 -86.08 8.55 -41.67
N ARG A 647 -85.79 7.74 -42.70
CA ARG A 647 -86.71 7.49 -43.82
C ARG A 647 -87.92 6.66 -43.40
N GLN A 648 -87.74 5.68 -42.50
CA GLN A 648 -88.85 4.91 -41.96
C GLN A 648 -89.79 5.78 -41.12
N ALA A 649 -89.26 6.63 -40.23
CA ALA A 649 -90.06 7.59 -39.46
C ALA A 649 -90.86 8.54 -40.36
N LYS A 650 -90.26 9.02 -41.46
CA LYS A 650 -90.95 9.83 -42.48
C LYS A 650 -92.03 9.06 -43.23
N HIS A 651 -91.83 7.77 -43.51
CA HIS A 651 -92.87 6.90 -44.07
C HIS A 651 -94.01 6.60 -43.10
N GLU A 652 -93.74 6.42 -41.81
CA GLU A 652 -94.77 6.20 -40.79
C GLU A 652 -95.61 7.46 -40.57
N SER A 653 -94.98 8.63 -40.51
CA SER A 653 -95.66 9.94 -40.58
C SER A 653 -96.46 10.17 -41.88
N SER A 654 -96.19 9.41 -42.95
CA SER A 654 -96.94 9.47 -44.22
C SER A 654 -98.07 8.44 -44.31
N LEU A 655 -98.15 7.48 -43.37
CA LEU A 655 -99.11 6.38 -43.38
C LEU A 655 -100.34 6.63 -42.48
N GLU A 656 -100.30 7.65 -41.62
CA GLU A 656 -101.47 8.08 -40.84
C GLU A 656 -102.52 8.83 -41.68
N GLU A 657 -102.15 9.36 -42.86
CA GLU A 657 -103.05 10.18 -43.70
C GLU A 657 -103.93 9.36 -44.69
N ILE A 658 -103.67 8.06 -44.88
CA ILE A 658 -104.44 7.20 -45.82
C ILE A 658 -105.03 5.98 -45.11
N GLY A 659 -106.15 6.18 -44.41
CA GLY A 659 -106.88 5.09 -43.77
C GLY A 659 -107.69 4.25 -44.75
N SER A 660 -107.22 3.03 -45.11
CA SER A 660 -108.08 1.83 -45.32
C SER A 660 -107.38 0.53 -45.83
N THR A 661 -106.49 -0.12 -45.05
CA THR A 661 -106.29 -1.61 -45.15
C THR A 661 -105.71 -2.22 -43.86
N ALA A 662 -106.55 -2.42 -42.83
CA ALA A 662 -106.12 -2.95 -41.53
C ALA A 662 -105.45 -4.36 -41.59
N ALA A 663 -105.82 -5.19 -42.57
CA ALA A 663 -105.22 -6.52 -42.76
C ALA A 663 -103.75 -6.47 -43.21
N VAL A 664 -103.42 -5.56 -44.12
CA VAL A 664 -102.04 -5.40 -44.64
C VAL A 664 -101.13 -4.81 -43.56
N GLN A 665 -101.65 -3.88 -42.75
CA GLN A 665 -100.92 -3.35 -41.59
C GLN A 665 -100.60 -4.44 -40.56
N GLN A 666 -101.45 -5.45 -40.33
CA GLN A 666 -101.13 -6.55 -39.42
C GLN A 666 -100.02 -7.50 -39.92
N GLU A 667 -99.93 -7.79 -41.22
CA GLU A 667 -98.78 -8.54 -41.74
C GLU A 667 -97.50 -7.69 -41.75
N TRP A 668 -97.59 -6.42 -42.17
CA TRP A 668 -96.44 -5.52 -42.21
C TRP A 668 -95.86 -5.29 -40.81
N THR A 669 -96.69 -5.01 -39.81
CA THR A 669 -96.25 -4.85 -38.41
C THR A 669 -95.65 -6.14 -37.85
N LYS A 670 -96.25 -7.31 -38.08
CA LYS A 670 -95.65 -8.60 -37.66
C LYS A 670 -94.28 -8.84 -38.29
N LYS A 671 -94.15 -8.58 -39.60
CA LYS A 671 -92.90 -8.80 -40.33
C LYS A 671 -91.82 -7.80 -39.91
N LYS A 672 -92.22 -6.55 -39.65
CA LYS A 672 -91.35 -5.51 -39.09
C LYS A 672 -90.91 -5.86 -37.67
N LEU A 673 -91.82 -6.29 -36.78
CA LEU A 673 -91.50 -6.80 -35.43
C LEU A 673 -90.46 -7.92 -35.46
N ALA A 674 -90.63 -8.91 -36.34
CA ALA A 674 -89.68 -10.01 -36.49
C ALA A 674 -88.30 -9.52 -37.00
N THR A 675 -88.27 -8.51 -37.86
CA THR A 675 -87.01 -7.91 -38.35
C THR A 675 -86.34 -7.12 -37.24
N THR A 676 -87.08 -6.25 -36.54
CA THR A 676 -86.54 -5.46 -35.42
C THR A 676 -86.12 -6.32 -34.23
N MET A 677 -86.73 -7.49 -33.99
CA MET A 677 -86.25 -8.45 -32.99
C MET A 677 -84.94 -9.10 -33.42
N SER A 678 -84.80 -9.50 -34.69
CA SER A 678 -83.54 -10.04 -35.20
C SER A 678 -82.41 -8.99 -35.20
N GLU A 679 -82.73 -7.71 -35.47
CA GLU A 679 -81.81 -6.59 -35.31
C GLU A 679 -81.44 -6.38 -33.83
N LEU A 680 -82.40 -6.48 -32.90
CA LEU A 680 -82.15 -6.39 -31.47
C LEU A 680 -81.19 -7.48 -31.00
N GLU A 681 -81.44 -8.75 -31.34
CA GLU A 681 -80.60 -9.91 -30.99
C GLU A 681 -79.16 -9.76 -31.50
N VAL A 682 -78.97 -9.19 -32.71
CA VAL A 682 -77.63 -8.86 -33.23
C VAL A 682 -76.98 -7.75 -32.40
N THR A 683 -77.69 -6.66 -32.11
CA THR A 683 -77.11 -5.58 -31.29
C THR A 683 -76.80 -6.01 -29.85
N GLU A 684 -77.60 -6.88 -29.24
CA GLU A 684 -77.30 -7.45 -27.92
C GLU A 684 -76.06 -8.37 -27.95
N ALA A 685 -75.88 -9.15 -29.02
CA ALA A 685 -74.69 -9.97 -29.22
C ALA A 685 -73.42 -9.11 -29.42
N GLU A 686 -73.53 -7.96 -30.09
CA GLU A 686 -72.44 -6.99 -30.23
C GLU A 686 -72.14 -6.25 -28.92
N LEU A 687 -73.16 -5.85 -28.17
CA LEU A 687 -73.02 -5.23 -26.85
C LEU A 687 -72.38 -6.21 -25.84
N GLN A 688 -72.68 -7.51 -25.93
CA GLN A 688 -71.94 -8.55 -25.20
C GLN A 688 -70.48 -8.69 -25.64
N LYS A 689 -70.16 -8.61 -26.94
CA LYS A 689 -68.75 -8.62 -27.40
C LYS A 689 -67.98 -7.41 -26.87
N LEU A 690 -68.58 -6.22 -26.93
CA LEU A 690 -67.98 -4.99 -26.40
C LEU A 690 -67.71 -5.08 -24.90
N ARG A 691 -68.67 -5.57 -24.09
CA ARG A 691 -68.47 -5.78 -22.65
C ARG A 691 -67.39 -6.82 -22.32
N ARG A 692 -67.14 -7.81 -23.18
CA ARG A 692 -66.01 -8.75 -23.01
C ARG A 692 -64.68 -8.05 -23.27
N ARG A 693 -64.56 -7.31 -24.38
CA ARG A 693 -63.38 -6.48 -24.69
C ARG A 693 -63.08 -5.44 -23.62
N GLU A 694 -64.11 -4.81 -23.06
CA GLU A 694 -63.97 -3.89 -21.92
C GLU A 694 -63.40 -4.59 -20.68
N GLY A 695 -63.89 -5.80 -20.35
CA GLY A 695 -63.36 -6.62 -19.26
C GLY A 695 -61.92 -7.13 -19.50
N GLU A 696 -61.59 -7.46 -20.75
CA GLU A 696 -60.24 -7.85 -21.19
C GLU A 696 -59.26 -6.67 -21.03
N ALA A 697 -59.59 -5.49 -21.55
CA ALA A 697 -58.78 -4.27 -21.41
C ALA A 697 -58.64 -3.80 -19.95
N GLN A 698 -59.69 -3.93 -19.12
CA GLN A 698 -59.60 -3.68 -17.67
C GLN A 698 -58.74 -4.73 -16.93
N GLY A 699 -58.52 -5.91 -17.52
CA GLY A 699 -57.56 -6.90 -17.04
C GLY A 699 -56.12 -6.49 -17.37
N GLU A 700 -55.87 -6.16 -18.64
CA GLU A 700 -54.56 -5.69 -19.14
C GLU A 700 -54.07 -4.44 -18.40
N LEU A 701 -54.95 -3.46 -18.17
CA LEU A 701 -54.64 -2.25 -17.41
C LEU A 701 -54.10 -2.57 -16.00
N LYS A 702 -54.72 -3.53 -15.29
CA LYS A 702 -54.30 -3.94 -13.95
C LYS A 702 -52.97 -4.70 -13.95
N VAL A 703 -52.66 -5.42 -15.03
CA VAL A 703 -51.34 -6.04 -15.22
C VAL A 703 -50.29 -4.96 -15.41
N ALA A 704 -50.53 -3.97 -16.28
CA ALA A 704 -49.63 -2.85 -16.50
C ALA A 704 -49.38 -2.02 -15.22
N GLU A 705 -50.43 -1.74 -14.44
CA GLU A 705 -50.31 -1.06 -13.13
C GLU A 705 -49.42 -1.87 -12.15
N ALA A 706 -49.57 -3.19 -12.11
CA ALA A 706 -48.77 -4.06 -11.25
C ALA A 706 -47.29 -4.12 -11.68
N GLU A 707 -47.01 -4.12 -12.99
CA GLU A 707 -45.64 -4.03 -13.50
C GLU A 707 -45.02 -2.66 -13.23
N LEU A 708 -45.77 -1.57 -13.38
CA LEU A 708 -45.30 -0.22 -13.09
C LEU A 708 -44.98 -0.04 -11.59
N GLN A 709 -45.79 -0.60 -10.68
CA GLN A 709 -45.43 -0.70 -9.25
C GLN A 709 -44.15 -1.52 -9.02
N ARG A 710 -43.95 -2.62 -9.76
CA ARG A 710 -42.77 -3.47 -9.64
C ARG A 710 -41.49 -2.77 -10.13
N LEU A 711 -41.59 -1.95 -11.17
CA LEU A 711 -40.49 -1.10 -11.65
C LEU A 711 -40.12 -0.03 -10.62
N ARG A 712 -41.10 0.67 -10.04
CA ARG A 712 -40.85 1.68 -8.98
C ARG A 712 -40.15 1.09 -7.74
N ARG A 713 -40.45 -0.16 -7.37
CA ARG A 713 -39.73 -0.85 -6.28
C ARG A 713 -38.26 -1.09 -6.63
N ARG A 714 -37.97 -1.58 -7.84
CA ARG A 714 -36.60 -1.76 -8.36
C ARG A 714 -35.83 -0.45 -8.46
N GLU A 715 -36.50 0.65 -8.79
CA GLU A 715 -35.90 1.99 -8.81
C GLU A 715 -35.46 2.42 -7.40
N GLY A 716 -36.30 2.22 -6.38
CA GLY A 716 -35.93 2.45 -4.98
C GLY A 716 -34.81 1.53 -4.47
N GLU A 717 -34.83 0.25 -4.85
CA GLU A 717 -33.74 -0.70 -4.58
C GLU A 717 -32.41 -0.22 -5.22
N ALA A 718 -32.45 0.27 -6.47
CA ALA A 718 -31.28 0.80 -7.16
C ALA A 718 -30.75 2.10 -6.52
N GLN A 719 -31.62 3.02 -6.10
CA GLN A 719 -31.23 4.24 -5.38
C GLN A 719 -30.59 3.94 -4.02
N SER A 720 -31.13 2.96 -3.29
CA SER A 720 -30.54 2.48 -2.02
C SER A 720 -29.13 1.90 -2.23
N ASN A 721 -28.97 1.05 -3.25
CA ASN A 721 -27.67 0.48 -3.62
C ASN A 721 -26.65 1.55 -4.07
N LEU A 722 -27.10 2.61 -4.76
CA LEU A 722 -26.25 3.75 -5.13
C LEU A 722 -25.71 4.47 -3.89
N GLN A 723 -26.58 4.81 -2.94
CA GLN A 723 -26.21 5.48 -1.69
C GLN A 723 -25.24 4.62 -0.84
N ALA A 724 -25.43 3.30 -0.81
CA ALA A 724 -24.51 2.39 -0.15
C ALA A 724 -23.12 2.38 -0.83
N ALA A 725 -23.07 2.37 -2.17
CA ALA A 725 -21.82 2.44 -2.92
C ALA A 725 -21.09 3.79 -2.73
N GLU A 726 -21.81 4.91 -2.71
CA GLU A 726 -21.26 6.24 -2.42
C GLU A 726 -20.67 6.32 -1.00
N ALA A 727 -21.32 5.69 -0.01
CA ALA A 727 -20.84 5.63 1.36
C ALA A 727 -19.52 4.83 1.49
N GLU A 728 -19.40 3.69 0.81
CA GLU A 728 -18.12 2.96 0.73
C GLU A 728 -17.03 3.75 0.00
N LEU A 729 -17.38 4.46 -1.08
CA LEU A 729 -16.44 5.32 -1.82
C LEU A 729 -15.91 6.46 -0.91
N GLN A 730 -16.73 7.01 -0.02
CA GLN A 730 -16.26 7.95 1.01
C GLN A 730 -15.35 7.31 2.05
N LYS A 731 -15.63 6.07 2.51
CA LYS A 731 -14.74 5.35 3.44
C LYS A 731 -13.36 5.10 2.81
N LEU A 732 -13.34 4.67 1.55
CA LEU A 732 -12.10 4.41 0.81
C LEU A 732 -11.25 5.68 0.65
N ARG A 733 -11.88 6.83 0.32
CA ARG A 733 -11.17 8.13 0.24
C ARG A 733 -10.61 8.61 1.59
N ARG A 734 -11.25 8.28 2.71
CA ARG A 734 -10.70 8.59 4.05
C ARG A 734 -9.46 7.75 4.34
N ARG A 735 -9.52 6.43 4.09
CA ARG A 735 -8.36 5.53 4.17
C ARG A 735 -7.21 5.93 3.25
N GLU A 736 -7.51 6.41 2.05
CA GLU A 736 -6.49 6.95 1.13
C GLU A 736 -5.76 8.15 1.73
N GLY A 737 -6.48 9.08 2.37
CA GLY A 737 -5.88 10.22 3.09
C GLY A 737 -5.11 9.82 4.36
N GLU A 738 -5.62 8.83 5.11
CA GLU A 738 -4.95 8.25 6.28
C GLU A 738 -3.59 7.63 5.88
N LEU A 739 -3.58 6.80 4.83
CA LEU A 739 -2.37 6.17 4.29
C LEU A 739 -1.38 7.18 3.68
N GLN A 740 -1.86 8.29 3.10
CA GLN A 740 -0.99 9.39 2.66
C GLN A 740 -0.30 10.08 3.84
N GLY A 741 -1.01 10.32 4.94
CA GLY A 741 -0.43 10.84 6.17
C GLY A 741 0.61 9.90 6.81
N GLU A 742 0.35 8.59 6.83
CA GLU A 742 1.33 7.58 7.26
C GLU A 742 2.58 7.58 6.38
N LEU A 743 2.42 7.70 5.06
CA LEU A 743 3.53 7.77 4.11
C LEU A 743 4.42 9.00 4.36
N GLU A 744 3.84 10.19 4.57
CA GLU A 744 4.58 11.42 4.89
C GLU A 744 5.41 11.27 6.19
N VAL A 745 4.86 10.61 7.21
CA VAL A 745 5.58 10.32 8.47
C VAL A 745 6.75 9.37 8.22
N VAL A 746 6.55 8.29 7.45
CA VAL A 746 7.62 7.33 7.11
C VAL A 746 8.72 8.00 6.27
N GLU A 747 8.39 8.89 5.33
CA GLU A 747 9.39 9.65 4.58
C GLU A 747 10.17 10.62 5.47
N ALA A 748 9.52 11.28 6.44
CA ALA A 748 10.19 12.14 7.41
C ALA A 748 11.16 11.38 8.33
N GLU A 749 10.77 10.18 8.79
CA GLU A 749 11.65 9.28 9.54
C GLU A 749 12.83 8.78 8.69
N LEU A 750 12.59 8.40 7.43
CA LEU A 750 13.62 7.96 6.49
C LEU A 750 14.65 9.09 6.23
N GLN A 751 14.20 10.34 6.08
CA GLN A 751 15.10 11.49 5.99
C GLN A 751 15.91 11.70 7.29
N ARG A 752 15.29 11.50 8.45
CA ARG A 752 15.95 11.62 9.76
C ARG A 752 17.03 10.54 9.96
N LEU A 753 16.77 9.32 9.50
CA LEU A 753 17.73 8.22 9.51
C LEU A 753 18.91 8.48 8.55
N ARG A 754 18.65 8.93 7.32
CA ARG A 754 19.71 9.31 6.37
C ARG A 754 20.62 10.43 6.89
N ARG A 755 20.10 11.40 7.63
CA ARG A 755 20.92 12.43 8.31
C ARG A 755 21.82 11.82 9.37
N ARG A 756 21.26 10.98 10.27
CA ARG A 756 22.04 10.25 11.29
C ARG A 756 23.13 9.35 10.69
N GLU A 757 22.86 8.73 9.55
CA GLU A 757 23.85 7.92 8.82
C GLU A 757 25.01 8.79 8.31
N ALA A 758 24.71 9.93 7.70
CA ALA A 758 25.74 10.89 7.26
C ALA A 758 26.53 11.51 8.44
N ASP A 759 25.86 11.83 9.55
CA ASP A 759 26.49 12.31 10.77
C ASP A 759 27.47 11.25 11.33
N ALA A 760 27.05 9.99 11.39
CA ALA A 760 27.86 8.86 11.87
C ALA A 760 29.04 8.52 10.93
N GLN A 761 28.86 8.67 9.61
CA GLN A 761 29.94 8.57 8.63
C GLN A 761 30.97 9.70 8.83
N GLY A 762 30.51 10.93 9.05
CA GLY A 762 31.38 12.07 9.38
C GLY A 762 32.17 11.88 10.68
N GLU A 763 31.55 11.35 11.74
CA GLU A 763 32.29 10.98 12.96
C GLU A 763 33.32 9.86 12.73
N LEU A 764 33.01 8.89 11.87
CA LEU A 764 33.93 7.79 11.54
C LEU A 764 35.14 8.30 10.76
N GLU A 765 34.94 9.16 9.75
CA GLU A 765 36.03 9.81 9.02
C GLU A 765 36.90 10.68 9.94
N GLU A 766 36.30 11.45 10.85
CA GLU A 766 37.04 12.25 11.82
C GLU A 766 37.86 11.38 12.79
N ARG A 767 37.31 10.25 13.25
CA ARG A 767 38.03 9.24 14.05
C ARG A 767 39.17 8.59 13.27
N GLU A 768 38.97 8.25 11.99
CA GLU A 768 40.02 7.73 11.12
C GLU A 768 41.15 8.75 10.93
N HIS A 769 40.83 10.02 10.66
CA HIS A 769 41.84 11.07 10.53
C HIS A 769 42.63 11.27 11.83
N LYS A 770 41.96 11.26 12.99
CA LYS A 770 42.62 11.30 14.32
C LYS A 770 43.52 10.09 14.54
N HIS A 771 43.09 8.88 14.20
CA HIS A 771 43.94 7.68 14.31
C HIS A 771 45.12 7.69 13.34
N LYS A 772 44.94 8.08 12.07
CA LYS A 772 46.03 8.22 11.08
C LYS A 772 47.08 9.22 11.57
N ALA A 773 46.66 10.36 12.13
CA ALA A 773 47.56 11.34 12.74
C ALA A 773 48.30 10.81 13.99
N GLN A 774 47.64 10.01 14.84
CA GLN A 774 48.29 9.34 15.98
C GLN A 774 49.31 8.29 15.53
N VAL A 775 49.01 7.50 14.50
CA VAL A 775 49.92 6.48 13.96
C VAL A 775 51.18 7.10 13.39
N GLU A 776 51.08 8.15 12.56
CA GLU A 776 52.27 8.83 12.03
C GLU A 776 53.07 9.56 13.14
N LYS A 777 52.41 10.07 14.19
CA LYS A 777 53.10 10.62 15.37
C LYS A 777 53.90 9.54 16.13
N LEU A 778 53.27 8.40 16.45
CA LEU A 778 53.92 7.28 17.14
C LEU A 778 55.05 6.67 16.31
N LYS A 779 54.89 6.64 14.99
CA LYS A 779 55.93 6.21 14.03
C LYS A 779 57.12 7.16 14.02
N GLY A 780 56.89 8.47 13.98
CA GLY A 780 57.97 9.47 14.10
C GLY A 780 58.70 9.40 15.46
N GLU A 781 57.97 9.13 16.55
CA GLU A 781 58.56 8.90 17.88
C GLU A 781 59.40 7.61 17.93
N ALA A 782 58.94 6.53 17.27
CA ALA A 782 59.68 5.29 17.15
C ALA A 782 60.93 5.42 16.27
N GLU A 783 60.84 6.14 15.14
CA GLU A 783 61.96 6.45 14.25
C GLU A 783 63.03 7.31 14.97
N HIS A 784 62.61 8.32 15.75
CA HIS A 784 63.54 9.10 16.60
C HIS A 784 64.22 8.24 17.66
N SER A 785 63.46 7.37 18.36
CA SER A 785 64.00 6.46 19.37
C SER A 785 65.00 5.46 18.76
N ALA A 786 64.72 4.95 17.56
CA ALA A 786 65.62 4.08 16.83
C ALA A 786 66.91 4.82 16.38
N GLU A 787 66.80 6.08 15.97
CA GLU A 787 67.98 6.92 15.70
C GLU A 787 68.83 7.17 16.95
N GLU A 788 68.22 7.46 18.10
CA GLU A 788 68.95 7.65 19.36
C GLU A 788 69.65 6.37 19.82
N GLN A 789 68.98 5.22 19.74
CA GLN A 789 69.61 3.92 19.98
C GLN A 789 70.76 3.64 19.01
N ALA A 790 70.61 3.96 17.72
CA ALA A 790 71.66 3.81 16.72
C ALA A 790 72.84 4.76 16.95
N ARG A 791 72.62 5.96 17.49
CA ARG A 791 73.67 6.90 17.92
C ARG A 791 74.42 6.36 19.14
N GLY A 792 73.71 5.87 20.16
CA GLY A 792 74.30 5.25 21.35
C GLY A 792 75.12 3.99 21.03
N MET A 793 74.62 3.11 20.16
CA MET A 793 75.36 1.93 19.69
C MET A 793 76.65 2.30 18.92
N LYS A 794 76.64 3.40 18.16
CA LYS A 794 77.85 3.93 17.50
C LYS A 794 78.86 4.50 18.50
N GLN A 795 78.40 5.14 19.57
CA GLN A 795 79.27 5.62 20.65
C GLN A 795 79.92 4.45 21.39
N LEU A 796 79.13 3.46 21.83
CA LEU A 796 79.66 2.24 22.46
C LEU A 796 80.64 1.48 21.56
N HIS A 797 80.37 1.39 20.26
CA HIS A 797 81.30 0.77 19.31
C HIS A 797 82.62 1.56 19.20
N HIS A 798 82.58 2.89 19.24
CA HIS A 798 83.78 3.73 19.23
C HIS A 798 84.60 3.61 20.52
N GLU A 799 83.95 3.61 21.69
CA GLU A 799 84.59 3.38 23.00
C GLU A 799 85.22 2.00 23.11
N LEU A 800 84.55 0.97 22.59
CA LEU A 800 85.09 -0.39 22.48
C LEU A 800 86.28 -0.45 21.51
N GLN A 801 86.24 0.28 20.38
CA GLN A 801 87.38 0.33 19.45
C GLN A 801 88.60 1.00 20.10
N ILE A 802 88.43 2.13 20.79
CA ILE A 802 89.50 2.79 21.55
C ILE A 802 90.08 1.81 22.58
N SER A 803 89.23 1.10 23.33
CA SER A 803 89.66 0.09 24.32
C SER A 803 90.44 -1.06 23.68
N VAL A 804 90.06 -1.50 22.47
CA VAL A 804 90.76 -2.53 21.70
C VAL A 804 92.11 -2.03 21.20
N ASP A 805 92.20 -0.79 20.74
CA ASP A 805 93.43 -0.17 20.25
C ASP A 805 94.43 0.07 21.40
N GLU A 806 93.95 0.50 22.57
CA GLU A 806 94.75 0.60 23.80
C GLU A 806 95.30 -0.75 24.25
N LEU A 807 94.47 -1.81 24.24
CA LEU A 807 94.89 -3.17 24.56
C LEU A 807 95.89 -3.75 23.54
N GLN A 808 95.79 -3.38 22.27
CA GLN A 808 96.80 -3.72 21.25
C GLN A 808 98.13 -2.99 21.52
N GLY A 809 98.09 -1.68 21.82
CA GLY A 809 99.28 -0.91 22.18
C GLY A 809 99.99 -1.46 23.43
N ALA A 810 99.24 -1.76 24.49
CA ALA A 810 99.78 -2.37 25.70
C ALA A 810 100.35 -3.78 25.45
N ARG A 811 99.76 -4.54 24.53
CA ARG A 811 100.29 -5.84 24.09
C ARG A 811 101.61 -5.69 23.32
N GLU A 812 101.69 -4.75 22.37
CA GLU A 812 102.95 -4.47 21.66
C GLU A 812 104.05 -4.05 22.62
N GLU A 813 103.75 -3.19 23.60
CA GLU A 813 104.71 -2.75 24.61
C GLU A 813 105.17 -3.92 25.49
N ALA A 814 104.26 -4.80 25.90
CA ALA A 814 104.61 -6.04 26.62
C ALA A 814 105.48 -6.99 25.78
N GLU A 815 105.24 -7.10 24.47
CA GLU A 815 106.07 -7.91 23.56
C GLU A 815 107.45 -7.28 23.33
N ARG A 816 107.56 -5.94 23.28
CA ARG A 816 108.84 -5.20 23.27
C ARG A 816 109.62 -5.42 24.58
N CYS A 817 108.96 -5.35 25.74
CA CYS A 817 109.58 -5.63 27.03
C CYS A 817 110.15 -7.06 27.11
N ARG A 818 109.40 -8.08 26.67
CA ARG A 818 109.90 -9.47 26.59
C ARG A 818 111.11 -9.61 25.66
N ALA A 819 111.16 -8.85 24.55
CA ALA A 819 112.31 -8.85 23.65
C ALA A 819 113.56 -8.25 24.33
N VAL A 820 113.39 -7.19 25.13
CA VAL A 820 114.46 -6.62 25.96
C VAL A 820 114.90 -7.60 27.06
N GLU A 821 113.98 -8.24 27.77
CA GLU A 821 114.29 -9.27 28.77
C GLU A 821 115.07 -10.45 28.16
N ALA A 822 114.65 -10.94 26.99
CA ALA A 822 115.35 -11.99 26.26
C ALA A 822 116.77 -11.55 25.84
N SER A 823 116.95 -10.32 25.37
CA SER A 823 118.27 -9.77 25.06
C SER A 823 119.15 -9.65 26.31
N CYS A 824 118.57 -9.21 27.43
CA CYS A 824 119.27 -9.14 28.72
C CYS A 824 119.69 -10.53 29.22
N HIS A 825 118.87 -11.56 29.05
CA HIS A 825 119.27 -12.94 29.39
C HIS A 825 120.35 -13.50 28.45
N VAL A 826 120.35 -13.16 27.16
CA VAL A 826 121.46 -13.52 26.25
C VAL A 826 122.76 -12.87 26.70
N GLU A 827 122.76 -11.56 26.99
CA GLU A 827 123.97 -10.84 27.39
C GLU A 827 124.42 -11.23 28.82
N GLN A 828 123.49 -11.51 29.74
CA GLN A 828 123.79 -12.06 31.06
C GLN A 828 124.44 -13.43 30.96
N LYS A 829 123.94 -14.32 30.09
CA LYS A 829 124.53 -15.64 29.87
C LYS A 829 125.91 -15.52 29.24
N ARG A 830 126.07 -14.65 28.23
CA ARG A 830 127.37 -14.34 27.63
C ARG A 830 128.39 -13.86 28.67
N LEU A 831 128.00 -12.95 29.56
CA LEU A 831 128.86 -12.47 30.65
C LEU A 831 129.19 -13.58 31.68
N GLN A 832 128.29 -14.54 31.91
CA GLN A 832 128.58 -15.73 32.72
C GLN A 832 129.57 -16.67 32.02
N ASP A 833 129.43 -16.89 30.71
CA ASP A 833 130.35 -17.70 29.91
C ASP A 833 131.74 -17.05 29.81
N GLU A 834 131.83 -15.73 29.60
CA GLU A 834 133.08 -14.94 29.62
C GLU A 834 133.75 -14.98 31.02
N LEU A 835 132.97 -14.84 32.10
CA LEU A 835 133.48 -14.92 33.47
C LEU A 835 133.90 -16.36 33.87
N ALA A 836 133.32 -17.38 33.25
CA ALA A 836 133.74 -18.77 33.38
C ALA A 836 135.03 -19.08 32.60
N GLN A 837 135.30 -18.40 31.48
CA GLN A 837 136.59 -18.47 30.77
C GLN A 837 137.73 -17.76 31.51
N HIS A 838 137.41 -16.80 32.38
CA HIS A 838 138.38 -16.04 33.17
C HIS A 838 138.79 -16.69 34.51
N ARG A 839 138.28 -17.89 34.84
CA ARG A 839 138.51 -18.61 36.10
C ARG A 839 139.33 -19.89 35.92
#